data_AF-A0A1V2UIN5-F1
#
_entry.id   AF-A0A1V2UIN5-F1
#
_cell.length_a   1.000
_cell.length_b   1.000
_cell.length_c   1.000
_cell.angle_alpha   90.00
_cell.angle_beta   90.00
_cell.angle_gamma   90.00
#
_symmetry.space_group_name_H-M   'P 1'
#
loop_
_entity.id
_entity.type
_entity.pdbx_description
1 polymer ?
#
loop_
_entity_poly.entity_id
_entity_poly.type
_entity_poly.pdbx_seq_one_letter_code
_entity_poly.pdbx_strand_id
1 'polypeptide(L)'
;MQKLLDKFGRDNDGNLNIFGIILAIIMIIPILGTSIIIVAICSVVIAVVCAVLALWLFIVDLFTIKTEDMAITQAYQHVTWLDASKNKEVYERYQQLKEEKDKVYFLVNGAASDPEQFMYRSDGDKYLYYLNAKYEVYDIDKKISNSSNIFGATTIKGEMEKIHEYTFNYNVTEETKDTEKTITTVDPDSGEEKVEKIQETQDIATINVTAKTLQQFVDENPNTLTEDQEDRYYPIQDMDRFENKIFLDSPLGEGNTATVTENFGYQRRDPNTIHPGITITVNGRVPVYSTLDASIGGVDNNSLWLWTNIKKDICYWDIEDIQVKKGQKVKRGQLLGYANSKFRMAVKEVRPINRKYYNYPAIFFDDLAFNYESNTGYHAGSGGLTGELLNPPTNVTKWRELVKKAAEKYEIVGYENLILAIIWEESGGLDEQTPDIMQASESQGKDPNTIDSPEESIDVGTSYLATLLRQAKSLNLSEYAAVQAYNYGGGFLTWLAAKNIDYSFDWAKDFAAEKSNRQITEYKHPIAEQRGYNWRYKYGNMFYVDLITQHIMKDDDELVKIAKDEIGNSDGSRYWKWYGFSREVEWSSIFISWVANQAGYLDQGRVPKVGNTIDMVNWYKNNQRYKSTDEDYTPQAGDLIFFDWKGTKTGKDHVGIVEYSDGNIIQTIEGNSGGTVKRNTYDINNQAISGYGLTNATKE
;
A
#
# COMPACT_ATOMS: atom_id res chain seq x y z
N MET A 1 77.31 -17.58 20.08
CA MET A 1 77.14 -16.89 21.38
C MET A 1 77.09 -17.89 22.54
N GLN A 2 76.22 -18.92 22.50
CA GLN A 2 76.21 -20.01 23.50
C GLN A 2 77.58 -20.69 23.72
N LYS A 3 78.26 -21.09 22.63
CA LYS A 3 79.62 -21.67 22.70
C LYS A 3 80.69 -20.73 23.29
N LEU A 4 80.47 -19.41 23.26
CA LEU A 4 81.37 -18.42 23.90
C LEU A 4 81.04 -18.27 25.39
N LEU A 5 79.76 -18.34 25.75
CA LEU A 5 79.27 -18.35 27.13
C LEU A 5 79.78 -19.58 27.90
N ASP A 6 79.73 -20.76 27.27
CA ASP A 6 80.16 -22.02 27.90
C ASP A 6 81.69 -22.13 28.03
N LYS A 7 82.44 -21.46 27.14
CA LYS A 7 83.91 -21.51 27.12
C LYS A 7 84.59 -20.42 27.95
N PHE A 8 83.98 -19.24 28.06
CA PHE A 8 84.62 -18.07 28.68
C PHE A 8 83.71 -17.31 29.66
N GLY A 9 82.42 -17.64 29.73
CA GLY A 9 81.43 -16.93 30.55
C GLY A 9 81.21 -17.54 31.94
N ARG A 10 81.84 -18.67 32.27
CA ARG A 10 81.71 -19.33 33.57
C ARG A 10 83.04 -19.36 34.33
N ASP A 11 82.98 -19.24 35.65
CA ASP A 11 84.11 -19.44 36.55
C ASP A 11 84.33 -20.94 36.86
N ASN A 12 85.35 -21.23 37.67
CA ASN A 12 85.75 -22.60 38.01
C ASN A 12 84.70 -23.35 38.84
N ASP A 13 83.76 -22.65 39.48
CA ASP A 13 82.64 -23.22 40.23
C ASP A 13 81.39 -23.38 39.35
N GLY A 14 81.48 -23.01 38.07
CA GLY A 14 80.41 -23.11 37.07
C GLY A 14 79.44 -21.94 37.07
N ASN A 15 79.67 -20.91 37.88
CA ASN A 15 78.85 -19.70 37.96
C ASN A 15 79.23 -18.69 36.87
N LEU A 16 78.30 -17.82 36.48
CA LEU A 16 78.59 -16.81 35.44
C LEU A 16 79.55 -15.75 35.99
N ASN A 17 80.68 -15.54 35.30
CA ASN A 17 81.58 -14.42 35.56
C ASN A 17 81.03 -13.12 34.92
N ILE A 18 81.63 -11.96 35.21
CA ILE A 18 81.17 -10.65 34.68
C ILE A 18 81.01 -10.66 33.15
N PHE A 19 81.92 -11.31 32.43
CA PHE A 19 81.86 -11.41 30.97
C PHE A 19 80.70 -12.31 30.50
N GLY A 20 80.44 -13.41 31.22
CA GLY A 20 79.29 -14.27 31.02
C GLY A 20 77.96 -13.59 31.31
N ILE A 21 77.88 -12.76 32.36
CA ILE A 21 76.68 -11.97 32.67
C ILE A 21 76.36 -11.01 31.51
N ILE A 22 77.37 -10.31 30.97
CA ILE A 22 77.19 -9.38 29.84
C ILE A 22 76.73 -10.14 28.58
N LEU A 23 77.36 -11.27 28.26
CA LEU A 23 76.96 -12.11 27.12
C LEU A 23 75.55 -12.69 27.26
N ALA A 24 75.14 -13.08 28.48
CA ALA A 24 73.80 -13.55 28.76
C ALA A 24 72.77 -12.43 28.56
N ILE A 25 73.05 -11.21 29.03
CA ILE A 25 72.19 -10.03 28.82
C ILE A 25 72.06 -9.71 27.32
N ILE A 26 73.17 -9.72 26.57
CA ILE A 26 73.15 -9.48 25.11
C ILE A 26 72.34 -10.56 24.37
N MET A 27 72.35 -11.81 24.84
CA MET A 27 71.51 -12.87 24.27
C MET A 27 70.01 -12.69 24.58
N ILE A 28 69.66 -12.05 25.69
CA ILE A 28 68.27 -11.83 26.12
C ILE A 28 67.65 -10.59 25.47
N ILE A 29 68.44 -9.57 25.12
CA ILE A 29 67.97 -8.31 24.51
C ILE A 29 67.13 -8.51 23.22
N PRO A 30 67.52 -9.34 22.23
CA PRO A 30 66.71 -9.58 21.03
C PRO A 30 65.40 -10.30 21.34
N ILE A 31 65.40 -11.19 22.33
CA ILE A 31 64.22 -11.96 22.76
C ILE A 31 63.22 -11.00 23.42
N LEU A 32 63.68 -10.12 24.30
CA LEU A 32 62.87 -9.06 24.91
C LEU A 32 62.29 -8.10 23.87
N GLY A 33 63.09 -7.65 22.90
CA GLY A 33 62.63 -6.77 21.83
C GLY A 33 61.52 -7.40 20.98
N THR A 34 61.67 -8.68 20.62
CA THR A 34 60.64 -9.42 19.86
C THR A 34 59.38 -9.64 20.70
N SER A 35 59.55 -9.90 22.00
CA SER A 35 58.42 -10.06 22.95
C SER A 35 57.61 -8.77 23.09
N ILE A 36 58.27 -7.61 23.15
CA ILE A 36 57.61 -6.29 23.26
C ILE A 36 56.78 -6.00 21.99
N ILE A 37 57.32 -6.31 20.81
CA ILE A 37 56.59 -6.14 19.54
C ILE A 37 55.38 -7.08 19.48
N ILE A 38 55.54 -8.34 19.89
CA ILE A 38 54.43 -9.31 19.95
C ILE A 38 53.34 -8.84 20.92
N VAL A 39 53.71 -8.36 22.12
CA VAL A 39 52.76 -7.84 23.11
C VAL A 39 52.04 -6.59 22.58
N ALA A 40 52.74 -5.70 21.88
CA ALA A 40 52.14 -4.52 21.25
C ALA A 40 51.16 -4.90 20.13
N ILE A 41 51.51 -5.87 19.27
CA ILE A 41 50.62 -6.38 18.22
C ILE A 41 49.40 -7.08 18.85
N CYS A 42 49.61 -7.93 19.86
CA CYS A 42 48.51 -8.59 20.57
C CYS A 42 47.58 -7.60 21.25
N SER A 43 48.09 -6.52 21.84
CA SER A 43 47.25 -5.49 22.48
C SER A 43 46.45 -4.67 21.45
N VAL A 44 47.00 -4.38 20.28
CA VAL A 44 46.24 -3.77 19.16
C VAL A 44 45.18 -4.73 18.63
N VAL A 45 45.51 -6.01 18.45
CA VAL A 45 44.55 -7.03 18.01
C VAL A 45 43.43 -7.21 19.03
N ILE A 46 43.74 -7.26 20.33
CA ILE A 46 42.74 -7.32 21.40
C ILE A 46 41.87 -6.06 21.39
N ALA A 47 42.44 -4.86 21.22
CA ALA A 47 41.67 -3.63 21.13
C ALA A 47 40.72 -3.61 19.93
N VAL A 48 41.16 -4.09 18.76
CA VAL A 48 40.33 -4.24 17.56
C VAL A 48 39.24 -5.29 17.78
N VAL A 49 39.57 -6.44 18.37
CA VAL A 49 38.57 -7.48 18.69
C VAL A 49 37.57 -6.97 19.72
N CYS A 50 37.99 -6.22 20.73
CA CYS A 50 37.09 -5.58 21.70
C CYS A 50 36.23 -4.50 21.05
N ALA A 51 36.76 -3.69 20.13
CA ALA A 51 35.99 -2.70 19.39
C ALA A 51 34.98 -3.36 18.45
N VAL A 52 35.37 -4.43 17.76
CA VAL A 52 34.47 -5.23 16.91
C VAL A 52 33.44 -5.96 17.75
N LEU A 53 33.79 -6.51 18.92
CA LEU A 53 32.84 -7.13 19.84
C LEU A 53 31.92 -6.10 20.49
N ALA A 54 32.40 -4.91 20.82
CA ALA A 54 31.56 -3.82 21.34
C ALA A 54 30.62 -3.30 20.26
N LEU A 55 31.10 -3.14 19.02
CA LEU A 55 30.28 -2.81 17.85
C LEU A 55 29.28 -3.92 17.56
N TRP A 56 29.69 -5.18 17.66
CA TRP A 56 28.84 -6.35 17.45
C TRP A 56 27.81 -6.51 18.56
N LEU A 57 28.17 -6.28 19.83
CA LEU A 57 27.23 -6.29 20.97
C LEU A 57 26.30 -5.08 20.92
N PHE A 58 26.76 -3.92 20.45
CA PHE A 58 25.93 -2.74 20.22
C PHE A 58 24.94 -2.96 19.08
N ILE A 59 25.40 -3.50 17.95
CA ILE A 59 24.56 -3.94 16.81
C ILE A 59 23.59 -5.01 17.31
N VAL A 60 24.07 -6.04 17.99
CA VAL A 60 23.21 -7.08 18.56
C VAL A 60 22.22 -6.48 19.57
N ASP A 61 22.55 -5.53 20.43
CA ASP A 61 21.58 -4.89 21.33
C ASP A 61 20.57 -3.98 20.57
N LEU A 62 20.98 -3.37 19.44
CA LEU A 62 20.09 -2.65 18.52
C LEU A 62 19.14 -3.59 17.76
N PHE A 63 19.52 -4.85 17.53
CA PHE A 63 18.75 -5.82 16.72
C PHE A 63 18.16 -6.99 17.54
N THR A 64 18.60 -7.23 18.78
CA THR A 64 17.98 -8.18 19.72
C THR A 64 16.95 -7.47 20.56
N ILE A 65 15.84 -7.18 19.90
CA ILE A 65 14.60 -6.90 20.59
C ILE A 65 14.26 -8.15 21.43
N LYS A 66 14.38 -8.04 22.76
CA LYS A 66 13.79 -9.01 23.71
C LYS A 66 12.28 -8.83 23.71
N THR A 67 11.62 -9.25 22.64
CA THR A 67 10.16 -9.29 22.59
C THR A 67 9.72 -10.72 22.49
N GLU A 68 9.07 -11.19 23.55
CA GLU A 68 8.36 -12.45 23.49
C GLU A 68 7.26 -12.32 22.42
N ASP A 69 7.16 -13.29 21.50
CA ASP A 69 6.08 -13.41 20.48
C ASP A 69 4.68 -13.08 21.04
N MET A 70 4.49 -13.30 22.35
CA MET A 70 3.29 -12.99 23.13
C MET A 70 2.94 -11.48 23.15
N ALA A 71 3.92 -10.59 23.33
CA ALA A 71 3.68 -9.16 23.46
C ALA A 71 3.20 -8.53 22.14
N ILE A 72 3.80 -8.95 21.02
CA ILE A 72 3.37 -8.58 19.66
C ILE A 72 1.96 -9.11 19.39
N THR A 73 1.71 -10.38 19.71
CA THR A 73 0.40 -11.01 19.53
C THR A 73 -0.67 -10.29 20.34
N GLN A 74 -0.36 -9.91 21.59
CA GLN A 74 -1.25 -9.16 22.45
C GLN A 74 -1.54 -7.76 21.91
N ALA A 75 -0.52 -7.04 21.42
CA ALA A 75 -0.71 -5.73 20.80
C ALA A 75 -1.66 -5.80 19.59
N TYR A 76 -1.42 -6.75 18.68
CA TYR A 76 -2.23 -6.94 17.49
C TYR A 76 -3.67 -7.40 17.83
N GLN A 77 -3.81 -8.35 18.77
CA GLN A 77 -5.12 -8.77 19.28
C GLN A 77 -5.87 -7.60 19.92
N HIS A 78 -5.17 -6.72 20.63
CA HIS A 78 -5.80 -5.58 21.29
C HIS A 78 -6.33 -4.57 20.28
N VAL A 79 -5.58 -4.22 19.23
CA VAL A 79 -6.04 -3.32 18.17
C VAL A 79 -7.28 -3.89 17.46
N THR A 80 -7.22 -5.17 17.06
CA THR A 80 -8.37 -5.82 16.39
C THR A 80 -9.58 -5.95 17.30
N TRP A 81 -9.38 -6.11 18.62
CA TRP A 81 -10.45 -6.07 19.61
C TRP A 81 -11.08 -4.68 19.72
N LEU A 82 -10.27 -3.60 19.70
CA LEU A 82 -10.77 -2.22 19.71
C LEU A 82 -11.64 -1.94 18.47
N ASP A 83 -11.21 -2.40 17.30
CA ASP A 83 -12.01 -2.32 16.08
C ASP A 83 -13.35 -3.04 16.23
N ALA A 84 -13.33 -4.32 16.62
CA ALA A 84 -14.56 -5.11 16.77
C ALA A 84 -15.52 -4.50 17.82
N SER A 85 -14.97 -4.01 18.93
CA SER A 85 -15.72 -3.38 20.02
C SER A 85 -16.36 -2.07 19.57
N LYS A 86 -15.61 -1.16 18.95
CA LYS A 86 -16.15 0.14 18.52
C LYS A 86 -17.12 0.01 17.35
N ASN A 87 -16.87 -0.90 16.40
CA ASN A 87 -17.83 -1.19 15.34
C ASN A 87 -19.16 -1.72 15.89
N LYS A 88 -19.09 -2.60 16.89
CA LYS A 88 -20.28 -3.09 17.60
C LYS A 88 -21.01 -1.95 18.30
N GLU A 89 -20.29 -1.11 19.03
CA GLU A 89 -20.86 0.05 19.73
C GLU A 89 -21.59 1.01 18.78
N VAL A 90 -20.95 1.40 17.68
CA VAL A 90 -21.52 2.28 16.64
C VAL A 90 -22.80 1.66 16.07
N TYR A 91 -22.77 0.36 15.78
CA TYR A 91 -23.91 -0.36 15.22
C TYR A 91 -25.07 -0.52 16.22
N GLU A 92 -24.77 -0.84 17.48
CA GLU A 92 -25.79 -0.92 18.54
C GLU A 92 -26.45 0.45 18.76
N ARG A 93 -25.67 1.54 18.74
CA ARG A 93 -26.21 2.90 18.83
C ARG A 93 -27.11 3.25 17.64
N TYR A 94 -26.75 2.82 16.42
CA TYR A 94 -27.59 2.94 15.25
C TYR A 94 -28.93 2.20 15.42
N GLN A 95 -28.91 0.94 15.86
CA GLN A 95 -30.15 0.17 16.07
C GLN A 95 -31.04 0.82 17.14
N GLN A 96 -30.44 1.32 18.23
CA GLN A 96 -31.19 2.06 19.25
C GLN A 96 -31.87 3.31 18.67
N LEU A 97 -31.14 4.15 17.93
CA LEU A 97 -31.70 5.35 17.32
C LEU A 97 -32.80 5.05 16.30
N LYS A 98 -32.68 3.91 15.60
CA LYS A 98 -33.70 3.45 14.64
C LYS A 98 -35.03 3.09 15.33
N GLU A 99 -35.01 2.73 16.61
CA GLU A 99 -36.21 2.52 17.43
C GLU A 99 -36.74 3.84 18.03
N GLU A 100 -35.86 4.81 18.28
CA GLU A 100 -36.18 6.07 18.97
C GLU A 100 -36.58 7.23 18.04
N LYS A 101 -36.20 7.19 16.76
CA LYS A 101 -36.30 8.32 15.82
C LYS A 101 -37.04 7.94 14.54
N ASP A 102 -37.69 8.92 13.91
CA ASP A 102 -38.40 8.73 12.64
C ASP A 102 -37.43 8.46 11.49
N LYS A 103 -36.25 9.07 11.54
CA LYS A 103 -35.19 8.86 10.55
C LYS A 103 -33.80 8.90 11.18
N VAL A 104 -32.94 7.98 10.76
CA VAL A 104 -31.54 7.93 11.18
C VAL A 104 -30.63 7.96 9.95
N TYR A 105 -29.73 8.92 9.90
CA TYR A 105 -28.65 8.98 8.92
C TYR A 105 -27.35 8.46 9.53
N PHE A 106 -26.52 7.86 8.69
CA PHE A 106 -25.22 7.32 9.07
C PHE A 106 -24.18 7.83 8.08
N LEU A 107 -23.28 8.69 8.58
CA LEU A 107 -22.23 9.32 7.79
C LEU A 107 -20.87 8.83 8.25
N VAL A 108 -19.95 8.60 7.32
CA VAL A 108 -18.53 8.31 7.57
C VAL A 108 -17.72 9.38 6.87
N ASN A 109 -16.96 10.17 7.62
CA ASN A 109 -16.20 11.32 7.12
C ASN A 109 -17.06 12.29 6.27
N GLY A 110 -18.33 12.46 6.64
CA GLY A 110 -19.28 13.32 5.92
C GLY A 110 -20.00 12.67 4.73
N ALA A 111 -19.62 11.46 4.32
CA ALA A 111 -20.29 10.71 3.26
C ALA A 111 -21.33 9.72 3.82
N ALA A 112 -22.48 9.57 3.16
CA ALA A 112 -23.48 8.58 3.57
C ALA A 112 -22.92 7.16 3.44
N SER A 113 -23.19 6.32 4.43
CA SER A 113 -22.71 4.93 4.46
C SER A 113 -23.80 4.00 5.00
N ASP A 114 -23.73 2.73 4.63
CA ASP A 114 -24.64 1.69 5.14
C ASP A 114 -24.14 1.18 6.51
N PRO A 115 -24.85 1.44 7.62
CA PRO A 115 -24.46 0.96 8.94
C PRO A 115 -24.52 -0.57 9.07
N GLU A 116 -25.24 -1.27 8.19
CA GLU A 116 -25.28 -2.74 8.16
C GLU A 116 -24.00 -3.32 7.54
N GLN A 117 -23.37 -2.62 6.59
CA GLN A 117 -22.14 -3.05 5.92
C GLN A 117 -20.87 -2.38 6.46
N PHE A 118 -21.00 -1.25 7.16
CA PHE A 118 -19.87 -0.49 7.67
C PHE A 118 -19.04 -1.29 8.67
N MET A 119 -17.73 -1.35 8.41
CA MET A 119 -16.72 -1.96 9.26
C MET A 119 -15.42 -1.16 9.16
N TYR A 120 -15.04 -0.48 10.24
CA TYR A 120 -13.71 0.11 10.37
C TYR A 120 -12.69 -0.97 10.76
N ARG A 121 -11.47 -0.88 10.21
CA ARG A 121 -10.34 -1.73 10.59
C ARG A 121 -9.07 -0.91 10.64
N SER A 122 -8.38 -0.98 11.76
CA SER A 122 -7.08 -0.36 11.98
C SER A 122 -5.98 -1.15 11.27
N ASP A 123 -4.94 -0.45 10.83
CA ASP A 123 -3.70 -1.07 10.36
C ASP A 123 -2.87 -1.53 11.56
N GLY A 124 -3.01 -2.80 11.94
CA GLY A 124 -2.31 -3.38 13.08
C GLY A 124 -0.78 -3.30 12.96
N ASP A 125 -0.23 -3.38 11.75
CA ASP A 125 1.22 -3.33 11.53
C ASP A 125 1.76 -1.92 11.79
N LYS A 126 1.03 -0.87 11.38
CA LYS A 126 1.38 0.52 11.72
C LYS A 126 1.36 0.78 13.22
N TYR A 127 0.42 0.18 13.96
CA TYR A 127 0.43 0.25 15.42
C TYR A 127 1.69 -0.40 15.99
N LEU A 128 2.12 -1.55 15.47
CA LEU A 128 3.35 -2.20 15.91
C LEU A 128 4.59 -1.35 15.58
N TYR A 129 4.66 -0.73 14.40
CA TYR A 129 5.76 0.17 14.02
C TYR A 129 5.82 1.38 14.95
N TYR A 130 4.66 1.93 15.28
CA TYR A 130 4.54 3.03 16.23
C TYR A 130 5.05 2.63 17.62
N LEU A 131 4.61 1.47 18.14
CA LEU A 131 5.07 0.96 19.43
C LEU A 131 6.58 0.75 19.48
N ASN A 132 7.15 0.20 18.41
CA ASN A 132 8.59 0.00 18.34
C ASN A 132 9.36 1.31 18.28
N ALA A 133 8.98 2.20 17.37
CA ALA A 133 9.66 3.48 17.20
C ALA A 133 9.58 4.32 18.49
N LYS A 134 8.43 4.29 19.16
CA LYS A 134 8.20 5.09 20.36
C LYS A 134 8.76 4.50 21.64
N TYR A 135 8.59 3.19 21.86
CA TYR A 135 8.86 2.54 23.15
C TYR A 135 9.89 1.42 23.11
N GLU A 136 10.30 0.99 21.91
CA GLU A 136 11.22 -0.13 21.68
C GLU A 136 10.77 -1.43 22.40
N VAL A 137 9.46 -1.56 22.64
CA VAL A 137 8.88 -2.68 23.37
C VAL A 137 7.42 -2.88 22.94
N TYR A 138 6.99 -4.13 22.84
CA TYR A 138 5.60 -4.48 22.50
C TYR A 138 4.74 -4.88 23.69
N ASP A 139 5.29 -4.78 24.91
CA ASP A 139 4.53 -5.05 26.13
C ASP A 139 3.53 -3.91 26.36
N ILE A 140 2.31 -4.11 25.86
CA ILE A 140 1.25 -3.10 25.95
C ILE A 140 0.85 -2.79 27.39
N ASP A 141 1.11 -3.70 28.35
CA ASP A 141 0.80 -3.48 29.76
C ASP A 141 1.90 -2.67 30.48
N LYS A 142 3.02 -2.36 29.80
CA LYS A 142 4.09 -1.53 30.34
C LYS A 142 3.59 -0.12 30.66
N LYS A 143 3.94 0.34 31.86
CA LYS A 143 3.69 1.73 32.30
C LYS A 143 4.59 2.71 31.56
N ILE A 144 4.03 3.87 31.24
CA ILE A 144 4.71 4.99 30.58
C ILE A 144 4.46 6.28 31.38
N SER A 145 5.27 7.31 31.12
CA SER A 145 5.04 8.64 31.69
C SER A 145 3.81 9.28 31.05
N ASN A 146 2.99 9.99 31.84
CA ASN A 146 1.88 10.76 31.27
C ASN A 146 2.37 11.90 30.34
N SER A 147 3.63 12.31 30.45
CA SER A 147 4.25 13.29 29.58
C SER A 147 4.86 12.70 28.30
N SER A 148 4.92 11.37 28.15
CA SER A 148 5.52 10.72 26.98
C SER A 148 4.54 10.49 25.83
N ASN A 149 3.31 10.97 25.97
CA ASN A 149 2.28 10.92 24.94
C ASN A 149 1.34 12.12 25.08
N ILE A 150 0.70 12.48 23.98
CA ILE A 150 -0.17 13.67 23.93
C ILE A 150 -1.50 13.49 24.68
N PHE A 151 -1.86 12.24 25.00
CA PHE A 151 -3.14 11.89 25.64
C PHE A 151 -3.06 11.77 27.17
N GLY A 152 -1.87 11.90 27.76
CA GLY A 152 -1.69 11.69 29.20
C GLY A 152 -1.84 10.23 29.66
N ALA A 153 -1.79 9.26 28.73
CA ALA A 153 -1.91 7.84 29.05
C ALA A 153 -0.77 7.38 29.96
N THR A 154 -1.07 6.43 30.85
CA THR A 154 -0.11 5.91 31.84
C THR A 154 0.41 4.51 31.52
N THR A 155 -0.12 3.90 30.46
CA THR A 155 0.32 2.62 29.90
C THR A 155 0.35 2.71 28.38
N ILE A 156 1.16 1.86 27.74
CA ILE A 156 1.21 1.75 26.28
C ILE A 156 -0.17 1.40 25.72
N LYS A 157 -0.85 0.43 26.33
CA LYS A 157 -2.21 0.03 26.00
C LYS A 157 -3.17 1.22 26.03
N GLY A 158 -3.13 2.03 27.08
CA GLY A 158 -3.99 3.21 27.20
C GLY A 158 -3.72 4.27 26.14
N GLU A 159 -2.47 4.40 25.67
CA GLU A 159 -2.17 5.26 24.54
C GLU A 159 -2.75 4.69 23.24
N MET A 160 -2.60 3.38 22.99
CA MET A 160 -3.20 2.71 21.82
C MET A 160 -4.72 2.91 21.78
N GLU A 161 -5.40 2.77 22.92
CA GLU A 161 -6.84 3.02 23.05
C GLU A 161 -7.20 4.47 22.69
N LYS A 162 -6.37 5.44 23.08
CA LYS A 162 -6.59 6.86 22.80
C LYS A 162 -6.33 7.22 21.34
N ILE A 163 -5.29 6.64 20.75
CA ILE A 163 -5.03 6.75 19.32
C ILE A 163 -6.19 6.12 18.53
N HIS A 164 -6.66 4.95 18.94
CA HIS A 164 -7.81 4.30 18.31
C HIS A 164 -9.05 5.17 18.37
N GLU A 165 -9.37 5.74 19.54
CA GLU A 165 -10.47 6.69 19.72
C GLU A 165 -10.31 7.94 18.84
N TYR A 166 -9.08 8.45 18.67
CA TYR A 166 -8.81 9.55 17.76
C TYR A 166 -9.07 9.18 16.30
N THR A 167 -8.61 7.99 15.88
CA THR A 167 -8.72 7.51 14.50
C THR A 167 -10.10 6.96 14.15
N PHE A 168 -10.86 6.47 15.12
CA PHE A 168 -12.19 5.92 14.93
C PHE A 168 -13.11 6.30 16.08
N ASN A 169 -13.89 7.35 15.85
CA ASN A 169 -14.92 7.81 16.77
C ASN A 169 -16.21 8.11 16.02
N TYR A 170 -17.26 8.39 16.78
CA TYR A 170 -18.50 8.90 16.23
C TYR A 170 -19.13 9.88 17.20
N ASN A 171 -19.98 10.74 16.67
CA ASN A 171 -20.92 11.54 17.45
C ASN A 171 -22.33 11.40 16.87
N VAL A 172 -23.33 11.82 17.64
CA VAL A 172 -24.73 11.84 17.21
C VAL A 172 -25.23 13.28 17.25
N THR A 173 -25.82 13.73 16.15
CA THR A 173 -26.55 15.00 16.07
C THR A 173 -28.03 14.71 15.87
N GLU A 174 -28.90 15.37 16.62
CA GLU A 174 -30.35 15.20 16.54
C GLU A 174 -31.02 16.52 16.15
N GLU A 175 -32.00 16.46 15.24
CA GLU A 175 -32.80 17.61 14.82
C GLU A 175 -34.26 17.21 14.60
N THR A 176 -35.17 18.16 14.75
CA THR A 176 -36.59 18.00 14.42
C THR A 176 -36.88 18.85 13.20
N LYS A 177 -37.48 18.26 12.15
CA LYS A 177 -37.70 18.95 10.88
C LYS A 177 -39.13 18.79 10.38
N ASP A 178 -39.76 19.91 10.06
CA ASP A 178 -41.05 19.91 9.37
C ASP A 178 -40.84 19.61 7.89
N THR A 179 -41.49 18.57 7.39
CA THR A 179 -41.40 18.10 6.01
C THR A 179 -42.79 18.04 5.38
N GLU A 180 -42.87 18.29 4.06
CA GLU A 180 -44.13 18.28 3.33
C GLU A 180 -44.28 16.94 2.58
N LYS A 181 -45.23 16.12 2.99
CA LYS A 181 -45.53 14.81 2.38
C LYS A 181 -46.70 14.95 1.42
N THR A 182 -46.52 14.49 0.19
CA THR A 182 -47.58 14.49 -0.82
C THR A 182 -48.24 13.11 -0.85
N ILE A 183 -49.51 13.03 -0.48
CA ILE A 183 -50.32 11.82 -0.59
C ILE A 183 -51.16 11.93 -1.86
N THR A 184 -51.05 10.94 -2.72
CA THR A 184 -51.91 10.80 -3.90
C THR A 184 -52.87 9.64 -3.65
N THR A 185 -54.16 9.93 -3.61
CA THR A 185 -55.23 8.93 -3.52
C THR A 185 -55.93 8.84 -4.87
N VAL A 186 -56.04 7.62 -5.40
CA VAL A 186 -56.71 7.35 -6.67
C VAL A 186 -58.11 6.84 -6.35
N ASP A 187 -59.13 7.49 -6.88
CA ASP A 187 -60.50 7.00 -6.79
C ASP A 187 -60.65 5.72 -7.63
N PRO A 188 -61.01 4.58 -7.02
CA PRO A 188 -61.01 3.29 -7.71
C PRO A 188 -62.10 3.15 -8.77
N ASP A 189 -63.14 3.99 -8.76
CA ASP A 189 -64.26 3.92 -9.71
C ASP A 189 -64.12 4.90 -10.88
N SER A 190 -63.50 6.07 -10.66
CA SER A 190 -63.32 7.10 -11.69
C SER A 190 -61.89 7.20 -12.26
N GLY A 191 -60.89 6.69 -11.52
CA GLY A 191 -59.47 6.81 -11.87
C GLY A 191 -58.89 8.21 -11.68
N GLU A 192 -59.62 9.15 -11.08
CA GLU A 192 -59.10 10.49 -10.76
C GLU A 192 -58.09 10.45 -9.60
N GLU A 193 -56.94 11.10 -9.80
CA GLU A 193 -55.91 11.28 -8.78
C GLU A 193 -56.17 12.53 -7.97
N LYS A 194 -56.31 12.38 -6.65
CA LYS A 194 -56.40 13.49 -5.71
C LYS A 194 -55.07 13.62 -4.96
N VAL A 195 -54.42 14.77 -5.09
CA VAL A 195 -53.12 15.06 -4.48
C VAL A 195 -53.32 15.99 -3.27
N GLU A 196 -53.00 15.51 -2.07
CA GLU A 196 -53.02 16.29 -0.83
C GLU A 196 -51.60 16.44 -0.26
N LYS A 197 -51.25 17.66 0.15
CA LYS A 197 -50.00 17.97 0.82
C LYS A 197 -50.24 18.11 2.31
N ILE A 198 -49.52 17.34 3.12
CA ILE A 198 -49.60 17.37 4.58
C ILE A 198 -48.23 17.70 5.16
N GLN A 199 -48.21 18.52 6.20
CA GLN A 199 -47.00 18.77 6.97
C GLN A 199 -46.83 17.69 8.04
N GLU A 200 -45.65 17.09 8.07
CA GLU A 200 -45.23 16.05 9.01
C GLU A 200 -43.91 16.49 9.66
N THR A 201 -43.92 16.60 10.98
CA THR A 201 -42.72 16.84 11.78
C THR A 201 -42.01 15.51 11.97
N GLN A 202 -40.73 15.43 11.61
CA GLN A 202 -39.91 14.24 11.76
C GLN A 202 -38.75 14.49 12.73
N ASP A 203 -38.56 13.57 13.67
CA ASP A 203 -37.39 13.53 14.53
C ASP A 203 -36.27 12.74 13.85
N ILE A 204 -35.16 13.42 13.58
CA ILE A 204 -34.04 12.93 12.81
C ILE A 204 -32.81 12.82 13.71
N ALA A 205 -32.10 11.70 13.64
CA ALA A 205 -30.74 11.58 14.17
C ALA A 205 -29.73 11.33 13.04
N THR A 206 -28.51 11.82 13.21
CA THR A 206 -27.38 11.52 12.32
C THR A 206 -26.21 11.03 13.16
N ILE A 207 -25.75 9.82 12.89
CA ILE A 207 -24.48 9.31 13.41
C ILE A 207 -23.38 9.77 12.45
N ASN A 208 -22.44 10.59 12.95
CA ASN A 208 -21.27 11.04 12.21
C ASN A 208 -20.05 10.27 12.71
N VAL A 209 -19.62 9.28 11.94
CA VAL A 209 -18.39 8.53 12.15
C VAL A 209 -17.21 9.31 11.56
N THR A 210 -16.14 9.44 12.33
CA THR A 210 -14.83 9.88 11.87
C THR A 210 -13.91 8.68 11.78
N ALA A 211 -13.31 8.46 10.61
CA ALA A 211 -12.35 7.40 10.36
C ALA A 211 -11.06 8.01 9.77
N LYS A 212 -9.93 7.77 10.43
CA LYS A 212 -8.59 8.23 10.02
C LYS A 212 -7.60 7.08 10.09
N THR A 213 -6.47 7.22 9.42
CA THR A 213 -5.35 6.29 9.54
C THR A 213 -4.46 6.66 10.73
N LEU A 214 -3.64 5.70 11.20
CA LEU A 214 -2.60 6.00 12.19
C LEU A 214 -1.59 7.03 11.66
N GLN A 215 -1.35 7.03 10.35
CA GLN A 215 -0.44 7.99 9.73
C GLN A 215 -0.99 9.42 9.85
N GLN A 216 -2.27 9.61 9.52
CA GLN A 216 -2.94 10.90 9.71
C GLN A 216 -2.90 11.36 11.16
N PHE A 217 -3.00 10.44 12.13
CA PHE A 217 -2.81 10.80 13.54
C PHE A 217 -1.39 11.34 13.82
N VAL A 218 -0.34 10.67 13.33
CA VAL A 218 1.04 11.13 13.53
C VAL A 218 1.27 12.48 12.85
N ASP A 219 0.82 12.64 11.61
CA ASP A 219 1.01 13.87 10.83
C ASP A 219 0.24 15.07 11.42
N GLU A 220 -0.98 14.86 11.91
CA GLU A 220 -1.78 15.91 12.55
C GLU A 220 -1.30 16.23 13.98
N ASN A 221 -0.44 15.38 14.58
CA ASN A 221 0.07 15.55 15.93
C ASN A 221 1.60 15.40 15.97
N PRO A 222 2.36 16.37 15.39
CA PRO A 222 3.81 16.26 15.20
C PRO A 222 4.64 16.21 16.50
N ASN A 223 4.03 16.51 17.65
CA ASN A 223 4.70 16.36 18.96
C ASN A 223 4.52 14.95 19.56
N THR A 224 3.90 14.02 18.83
CA THR A 224 3.63 12.66 19.30
C THR A 224 4.90 11.85 19.40
N LEU A 225 5.82 12.03 18.46
CA LEU A 225 7.12 11.38 18.41
C LEU A 225 8.21 12.44 18.60
N THR A 226 9.30 12.10 19.28
CA THR A 226 10.52 12.92 19.28
C THR A 226 11.24 12.78 17.94
N GLU A 227 12.13 13.70 17.59
CA GLU A 227 12.98 13.62 16.37
C GLU A 227 13.64 12.23 16.23
N ASP A 228 14.29 11.73 17.29
CA ASP A 228 14.87 10.37 17.30
C ASP A 228 13.84 9.23 17.10
N GLN A 229 12.56 9.43 17.47
CA GLN A 229 11.49 8.45 17.29
C GLN A 229 10.90 8.53 15.88
N GLU A 230 10.82 9.72 15.28
CA GLU A 230 10.42 9.92 13.88
C GLU A 230 11.44 9.32 12.91
N ASP A 231 12.73 9.54 13.18
CA ASP A 231 13.85 8.95 12.42
C ASP A 231 13.88 7.42 12.49
N ARG A 232 13.20 6.83 13.48
CA ARG A 232 12.94 5.39 13.54
C ARG A 232 11.62 5.03 12.87
N TYR A 233 10.56 5.81 13.09
CA TYR A 233 9.21 5.51 12.65
C TYR A 233 9.09 5.51 11.12
N TYR A 234 9.50 6.59 10.45
CA TYR A 234 9.28 6.74 9.01
C TYR A 234 10.11 5.75 8.17
N PRO A 235 11.42 5.53 8.43
CA PRO A 235 12.18 4.58 7.63
C PRO A 235 11.73 3.13 7.83
N ILE A 236 11.26 2.78 9.03
CA ILE A 236 10.77 1.42 9.35
C ILE A 236 9.44 1.11 8.65
N GLN A 237 8.64 2.13 8.32
CA GLN A 237 7.42 1.95 7.52
C GLN A 237 7.73 1.50 6.08
N ASP A 238 8.91 1.87 5.57
CA ASP A 238 9.41 1.53 4.23
C ASP A 238 10.28 0.26 4.21
N MET A 239 10.57 -0.35 5.37
CA MET A 239 11.35 -1.59 5.44
C MET A 239 10.51 -2.81 5.03
N ASP A 240 11.09 -3.65 4.18
CA ASP A 240 10.46 -4.88 3.67
C ASP A 240 10.24 -5.97 4.73
N ARG A 241 10.64 -5.77 6.00
CA ARG A 241 9.98 -6.26 7.26
C ARG A 241 10.88 -6.26 8.51
N PHE A 242 10.20 -6.19 9.66
CA PHE A 242 10.68 -6.43 11.05
C PHE A 242 11.17 -7.87 11.33
N GLU A 243 12.22 -7.99 12.16
CA GLU A 243 12.95 -9.24 12.44
C GLU A 243 12.33 -10.21 13.46
N ASN A 244 11.08 -10.02 13.92
CA ASN A 244 10.40 -10.95 14.85
C ASN A 244 9.03 -11.44 14.32
N LYS A 245 8.96 -11.79 13.02
CA LYS A 245 7.80 -12.43 12.39
C LYS A 245 8.12 -13.91 12.11
N ILE A 246 7.12 -14.80 12.20
CA ILE A 246 7.30 -16.20 11.72
C ILE A 246 7.13 -16.17 10.21
N PHE A 247 8.26 -16.15 9.52
CA PHE A 247 8.31 -16.25 8.07
C PHE A 247 8.06 -17.69 7.63
N LEU A 248 7.12 -17.81 6.72
CA LEU A 248 6.70 -19.03 6.06
C LEU A 248 6.91 -18.81 4.55
N ASP A 249 7.26 -19.85 3.81
CA ASP A 249 7.19 -19.73 2.34
C ASP A 249 5.75 -19.51 1.87
N SER A 250 5.59 -19.02 0.64
CA SER A 250 4.30 -19.09 -0.03
C SER A 250 3.72 -20.52 0.02
N PRO A 251 2.52 -20.70 0.60
CA PRO A 251 1.83 -21.98 0.58
C PRO A 251 1.35 -22.36 -0.82
N LEU A 252 1.45 -21.46 -1.80
CA LEU A 252 1.16 -21.72 -3.21
C LEU A 252 2.43 -22.01 -4.04
N GLY A 253 3.62 -22.02 -3.42
CA GLY A 253 4.90 -22.18 -4.11
C GLY A 253 5.47 -20.86 -4.65
N GLU A 254 6.71 -20.90 -5.11
CA GLU A 254 7.45 -19.72 -5.61
C GLU A 254 6.76 -19.10 -6.85
N GLY A 255 6.67 -17.77 -6.88
CA GLY A 255 6.15 -17.00 -8.01
C GLY A 255 4.62 -16.98 -8.16
N ASN A 256 3.86 -17.58 -7.22
CA ASN A 256 2.41 -17.59 -7.23
C ASN A 256 1.82 -16.56 -6.26
N THR A 257 0.87 -15.76 -6.74
CA THR A 257 0.15 -14.74 -5.98
C THR A 257 -1.08 -15.34 -5.29
N ALA A 258 -1.53 -14.77 -4.18
CA ALA A 258 -2.72 -15.22 -3.48
C ALA A 258 -3.49 -14.09 -2.83
N THR A 259 -4.81 -14.18 -2.83
CA THR A 259 -5.66 -13.22 -2.13
C THR A 259 -5.82 -13.61 -0.67
N VAL A 260 -5.32 -12.82 0.27
CA VAL A 260 -5.71 -12.98 1.68
C VAL A 260 -7.03 -12.25 1.91
N THR A 261 -8.08 -12.99 2.25
CA THR A 261 -9.43 -12.47 2.46
C THR A 261 -9.79 -12.29 3.94
N GLU A 262 -9.08 -12.96 4.84
CA GLU A 262 -9.22 -12.76 6.29
C GLU A 262 -7.88 -12.89 7.00
N ASN A 263 -7.60 -12.02 7.97
CA ASN A 263 -6.39 -12.02 8.80
C ASN A 263 -6.66 -12.51 10.23
N PHE A 264 -5.58 -12.77 10.96
CA PHE A 264 -5.60 -13.10 12.39
C PHE A 264 -6.28 -11.98 13.22
N GLY A 265 -6.89 -12.32 14.37
CA GLY A 265 -7.42 -11.35 15.33
C GLY A 265 -8.94 -11.31 15.45
N TYR A 266 -9.47 -10.34 16.18
CA TYR A 266 -10.91 -10.11 16.30
C TYR A 266 -11.42 -9.42 15.04
N GLN A 267 -12.54 -9.88 14.50
CA GLN A 267 -13.07 -9.37 13.23
C GLN A 267 -14.58 -9.22 13.35
N ARG A 268 -15.17 -8.37 12.48
CA ARG A 268 -16.61 -8.05 12.47
C ARG A 268 -17.05 -7.34 13.76
N ARG A 269 -18.35 -7.32 14.04
CA ARG A 269 -18.96 -6.67 15.22
C ARG A 269 -19.09 -7.61 16.44
N ASP A 270 -18.19 -8.59 16.57
CA ASP A 270 -18.19 -9.50 17.73
C ASP A 270 -16.82 -9.59 18.40
N PRO A 271 -16.59 -8.83 19.48
CA PRO A 271 -15.33 -8.87 20.22
C PRO A 271 -15.12 -10.17 21.01
N ASN A 272 -16.05 -11.13 20.97
CA ASN A 272 -15.91 -12.43 21.62
C ASN A 272 -15.43 -13.54 20.68
N THR A 273 -15.47 -13.30 19.37
CA THR A 273 -15.08 -14.30 18.35
C THR A 273 -13.76 -13.90 17.70
N ILE A 274 -12.74 -14.77 17.86
CA ILE A 274 -11.40 -14.56 17.30
C ILE A 274 -11.18 -15.45 16.08
N HIS A 275 -10.56 -14.90 15.04
CA HIS A 275 -10.03 -15.67 13.91
C HIS A 275 -8.57 -16.06 14.21
N PRO A 276 -8.26 -17.37 14.34
CA PRO A 276 -6.95 -17.84 14.79
C PRO A 276 -5.88 -17.92 13.69
N GLY A 277 -6.17 -17.48 12.46
CA GLY A 277 -5.25 -17.62 11.35
C GLY A 277 -5.57 -16.67 10.21
N ILE A 278 -5.10 -17.01 9.02
CA ILE A 278 -5.38 -16.27 7.79
C ILE A 278 -6.20 -17.15 6.84
N THR A 279 -7.01 -16.52 6.00
CA THR A 279 -7.77 -17.19 4.94
C THR A 279 -7.25 -16.71 3.60
N ILE A 280 -6.80 -17.64 2.76
CA ILE A 280 -6.31 -17.39 1.40
C ILE A 280 -7.35 -17.88 0.42
N THR A 281 -7.83 -17.00 -0.45
CA THR A 281 -8.73 -17.32 -1.56
C THR A 281 -7.91 -17.62 -2.81
N VAL A 282 -8.32 -18.65 -3.55
CA VAL A 282 -7.63 -19.18 -4.72
C VAL A 282 -8.63 -19.40 -5.84
N ASN A 283 -8.22 -19.13 -7.07
CA ASN A 283 -9.09 -19.29 -8.24
C ASN A 283 -9.00 -20.73 -8.75
N GLY A 284 -10.08 -21.49 -8.53
CA GLY A 284 -10.14 -22.90 -8.90
C GLY A 284 -9.22 -23.77 -8.05
N ARG A 285 -8.91 -24.97 -8.55
CA ARG A 285 -8.13 -25.97 -7.82
C ARG A 285 -6.64 -25.71 -7.95
N VAL A 286 -6.00 -25.29 -6.85
CA VAL A 286 -4.56 -24.99 -6.79
C VAL A 286 -3.82 -25.92 -5.84
N PRO A 287 -2.55 -26.26 -6.11
CA PRO A 287 -1.71 -27.02 -5.19
C PRO A 287 -1.32 -26.18 -3.96
N VAL A 288 -1.26 -26.82 -2.80
CA VAL A 288 -0.82 -26.22 -1.53
C VAL A 288 0.41 -26.94 -1.01
N TYR A 289 1.44 -26.18 -0.64
CA TYR A 289 2.79 -26.64 -0.32
C TYR A 289 3.19 -26.39 1.14
N SER A 290 4.15 -27.19 1.62
CA SER A 290 4.72 -27.06 2.95
C SER A 290 5.57 -25.81 3.03
N THR A 291 5.22 -24.92 3.94
CA THR A 291 5.91 -23.63 4.08
C THR A 291 7.20 -23.69 4.89
N LEU A 292 7.46 -24.81 5.59
CA LEU A 292 8.70 -25.08 6.32
C LEU A 292 9.06 -26.56 6.24
N ASP A 293 10.30 -26.87 6.61
CA ASP A 293 10.73 -28.22 6.98
C ASP A 293 9.98 -28.67 8.24
N ALA A 294 9.26 -29.80 8.13
CA ALA A 294 8.40 -30.25 9.22
C ALA A 294 8.18 -31.77 9.20
N SER A 295 7.56 -32.27 10.27
CA SER A 295 6.98 -33.61 10.31
C SER A 295 5.46 -33.49 10.38
N ILE A 296 4.73 -34.29 9.58
CA ILE A 296 3.26 -34.29 9.62
C ILE A 296 2.80 -34.84 10.97
N GLY A 297 2.25 -33.97 11.81
CA GLY A 297 1.75 -34.31 13.13
C GLY A 297 0.40 -35.05 13.08
N GLY A 298 -0.42 -34.71 12.07
CA GLY A 298 -1.66 -35.42 11.77
C GLY A 298 -2.35 -34.90 10.52
N VAL A 299 -3.29 -35.72 10.04
CA VAL A 299 -4.05 -35.54 8.81
C VAL A 299 -5.47 -35.99 9.09
N ASP A 300 -6.42 -35.12 8.80
CA ASP A 300 -7.86 -35.41 8.77
C ASP A 300 -8.38 -35.19 7.34
N ASN A 301 -9.69 -35.36 7.12
CA ASN A 301 -10.27 -35.33 5.76
C ASN A 301 -10.03 -34.02 4.99
N ASN A 302 -9.96 -32.87 5.68
CA ASN A 302 -9.84 -31.54 5.05
C ASN A 302 -8.85 -30.61 5.79
N SER A 303 -7.96 -31.19 6.59
CA SER A 303 -7.00 -30.44 7.41
C SER A 303 -5.78 -31.27 7.75
N LEU A 304 -4.66 -30.60 7.94
CA LEU A 304 -3.43 -31.23 8.43
C LEU A 304 -2.66 -30.27 9.34
N TRP A 305 -1.85 -30.82 10.24
CA TRP A 305 -0.93 -30.02 11.05
C TRP A 305 0.48 -30.58 11.03
N LEU A 306 1.45 -29.67 11.02
CA LEU A 306 2.86 -29.93 10.80
C LEU A 306 3.62 -29.50 12.05
N TRP A 307 4.38 -30.43 12.64
CA TRP A 307 5.34 -30.13 13.69
C TRP A 307 6.62 -29.60 13.07
N THR A 308 6.87 -28.31 13.26
CA THR A 308 8.00 -27.63 12.64
C THR A 308 9.26 -27.70 13.50
N ASN A 309 10.40 -27.45 12.86
CA ASN A 309 11.70 -27.32 13.51
C ASN A 309 11.79 -26.11 14.47
N ILE A 310 10.92 -25.09 14.33
CA ILE A 310 10.86 -23.92 15.22
C ILE A 310 9.99 -24.15 16.47
N LYS A 311 9.64 -25.41 16.78
CA LYS A 311 8.81 -25.82 17.94
C LYS A 311 7.41 -25.19 17.95
N LYS A 312 6.87 -24.92 16.77
CA LYS A 312 5.50 -24.46 16.56
C LYS A 312 4.77 -25.39 15.59
N ASP A 313 3.45 -25.45 15.69
CA ASP A 313 2.61 -26.26 14.81
C ASP A 313 2.08 -25.37 13.69
N ILE A 314 2.22 -25.77 12.42
CA ILE A 314 1.49 -25.12 11.32
C ILE A 314 0.23 -25.93 11.06
N CYS A 315 -0.92 -25.28 11.08
CA CYS A 315 -2.21 -25.89 10.79
C CYS A 315 -2.73 -25.39 9.45
N TYR A 316 -3.21 -26.31 8.62
CA TYR A 316 -3.92 -26.04 7.37
C TYR A 316 -5.35 -26.60 7.48
N TRP A 317 -6.32 -25.82 7.01
CA TRP A 317 -7.71 -26.23 6.86
C TRP A 317 -8.20 -25.90 5.46
N ASP A 318 -9.27 -26.58 5.04
CA ASP A 318 -9.85 -26.48 3.70
C ASP A 318 -8.86 -26.93 2.61
N ILE A 319 -8.09 -27.99 2.91
CA ILE A 319 -7.20 -28.68 1.98
C ILE A 319 -7.75 -30.06 1.62
N GLU A 320 -8.02 -30.26 0.34
CA GLU A 320 -8.48 -31.50 -0.26
C GLU A 320 -7.32 -32.30 -0.88
N ASP A 321 -7.60 -33.57 -1.21
CA ASP A 321 -6.65 -34.47 -1.87
C ASP A 321 -5.24 -34.43 -1.26
N ILE A 322 -5.18 -34.63 0.06
CA ILE A 322 -3.94 -34.56 0.85
C ILE A 322 -2.97 -35.67 0.40
N GLN A 323 -1.76 -35.26 0.01
CA GLN A 323 -0.71 -36.10 -0.60
C GLN A 323 0.28 -36.66 0.44
N VAL A 324 0.15 -36.26 1.70
CA VAL A 324 1.07 -36.62 2.79
C VAL A 324 0.39 -37.44 3.88
N LYS A 325 1.17 -38.18 4.67
CA LYS A 325 0.65 -39.04 5.74
C LYS A 325 1.24 -38.68 7.09
N LYS A 326 0.50 -38.95 8.17
CA LYS A 326 0.97 -38.77 9.55
C LYS A 326 2.33 -39.44 9.76
N GLY A 327 3.27 -38.70 10.37
CA GLY A 327 4.64 -39.14 10.64
C GLY A 327 5.62 -38.94 9.48
N GLN A 328 5.15 -38.56 8.30
CA GLN A 328 6.02 -38.25 7.16
C GLN A 328 6.83 -36.96 7.44
N LYS A 329 8.12 -36.98 7.10
CA LYS A 329 8.93 -35.74 7.05
C LYS A 329 8.70 -35.06 5.72
N VAL A 330 8.44 -33.77 5.76
CA VAL A 330 8.26 -32.93 4.58
C VAL A 330 9.29 -31.81 4.55
N LYS A 331 9.72 -31.46 3.34
CA LYS A 331 10.61 -30.33 3.09
C LYS A 331 9.82 -29.09 2.70
N ARG A 332 10.40 -27.91 2.94
CA ARG A 332 9.96 -26.64 2.36
C ARG A 332 9.68 -26.82 0.85
N GLY A 333 8.54 -26.33 0.37
CA GLY A 333 8.08 -26.45 -1.02
C GLY A 333 7.48 -27.82 -1.41
N GLN A 334 7.34 -28.76 -0.48
CA GLN A 334 6.74 -30.06 -0.78
C GLN A 334 5.21 -29.98 -0.85
N LEU A 335 4.61 -30.56 -1.90
CA LEU A 335 3.15 -30.61 -2.08
C LEU A 335 2.47 -31.33 -0.89
N LEU A 336 1.50 -30.66 -0.28
CA LEU A 336 0.69 -31.16 0.82
C LEU A 336 -0.69 -31.64 0.36
N GLY A 337 -1.32 -30.91 -0.56
CA GLY A 337 -2.68 -31.17 -1.03
C GLY A 337 -3.14 -30.07 -1.99
N TYR A 338 -4.45 -29.87 -2.10
CA TYR A 338 -5.05 -28.89 -3.01
C TYR A 338 -6.12 -28.06 -2.32
N ALA A 339 -6.31 -26.82 -2.74
CA ALA A 339 -7.41 -25.95 -2.33
C ALA A 339 -8.28 -25.61 -3.54
N ASN A 340 -9.61 -25.60 -3.41
CA ASN A 340 -10.54 -25.40 -4.54
C ASN A 340 -11.09 -23.98 -4.70
N SER A 341 -11.12 -23.21 -3.61
CA SER A 341 -11.68 -21.84 -3.58
C SER A 341 -11.04 -21.00 -2.50
N LYS A 342 -10.71 -21.61 -1.36
CA LYS A 342 -9.92 -21.02 -0.30
C LYS A 342 -9.24 -22.10 0.52
N PHE A 343 -8.25 -21.70 1.29
CA PHE A 343 -7.74 -22.47 2.41
C PHE A 343 -7.34 -21.57 3.56
N ARG A 344 -7.33 -22.12 4.77
CA ARG A 344 -6.96 -21.39 5.99
C ARG A 344 -5.66 -21.93 6.55
N MET A 345 -4.84 -21.02 7.07
CA MET A 345 -3.57 -21.36 7.72
C MET A 345 -3.43 -20.67 9.07
N ALA A 346 -2.78 -21.34 10.01
CA ALA A 346 -2.36 -20.72 11.27
C ALA A 346 -1.05 -21.33 11.77
N VAL A 347 -0.27 -20.54 12.49
CA VAL A 347 0.81 -21.06 13.35
C VAL A 347 0.31 -21.09 14.78
N LYS A 348 0.56 -22.20 15.46
CA LYS A 348 0.10 -22.49 16.81
C LYS A 348 1.30 -22.81 17.69
N GLU A 349 1.45 -22.07 18.78
CA GLU A 349 2.46 -22.33 19.81
C GLU A 349 1.83 -23.18 20.94
N VAL A 350 2.42 -24.35 21.23
CA VAL A 350 1.95 -25.25 22.30
C VAL A 350 2.87 -25.13 23.51
N ARG A 351 2.36 -24.59 24.62
CA ARG A 351 3.15 -24.42 25.85
C ARG A 351 3.01 -25.59 26.84
N PRO A 352 4.10 -26.01 27.52
CA PRO A 352 4.05 -27.12 28.48
C PRO A 352 3.32 -26.82 29.79
N ILE A 353 3.39 -25.57 30.29
CA ILE A 353 3.02 -25.23 31.69
C ILE A 353 1.60 -24.62 31.81
N ASN A 354 0.98 -24.21 30.70
CA ASN A 354 -0.37 -23.62 30.71
C ASN A 354 -1.18 -24.06 29.47
N ARG A 355 -1.57 -25.35 29.43
CA ARG A 355 -2.24 -26.00 28.27
C ARG A 355 -3.62 -25.44 27.91
N LYS A 356 -4.14 -24.44 28.64
CA LYS A 356 -5.52 -23.95 28.50
C LYS A 356 -5.68 -22.86 27.44
N TYR A 357 -4.59 -22.27 26.96
CA TYR A 357 -4.61 -21.21 25.94
C TYR A 357 -3.54 -21.49 24.88
N TYR A 358 -3.97 -21.70 23.64
CA TYR A 358 -3.09 -21.74 22.49
C TYR A 358 -2.75 -20.31 22.08
N ASN A 359 -1.48 -20.03 21.82
CA ASN A 359 -1.06 -18.77 21.25
C ASN A 359 -0.95 -18.92 19.72
N TYR A 360 -1.49 -17.94 18.99
CA TYR A 360 -1.51 -17.92 17.53
C TYR A 360 -0.74 -16.69 17.05
N PRO A 361 0.60 -16.78 16.93
CA PRO A 361 1.40 -15.65 16.47
C PRO A 361 1.01 -15.23 15.05
N ALA A 362 1.22 -13.96 14.74
CA ALA A 362 1.10 -13.44 13.38
C ALA A 362 2.07 -14.17 12.44
N ILE A 363 1.61 -14.46 11.22
CA ILE A 363 2.35 -15.21 10.21
C ILE A 363 2.49 -14.38 8.94
N PHE A 364 3.64 -14.51 8.28
CA PHE A 364 3.96 -13.79 7.06
C PHE A 364 4.49 -14.77 6.02
N PHE A 365 4.18 -14.50 4.75
CA PHE A 365 4.70 -15.29 3.64
C PHE A 365 5.74 -14.53 2.83
N ASP A 366 6.78 -15.25 2.42
CA ASP A 366 7.72 -14.81 1.39
C ASP A 366 7.05 -14.94 0.01
N ASP A 367 7.18 -13.91 -0.84
CA ASP A 367 6.70 -13.88 -2.24
C ASP A 367 5.18 -14.07 -2.48
N LEU A 368 4.34 -13.75 -1.50
CA LEU A 368 2.87 -13.74 -1.67
C LEU A 368 2.37 -12.34 -2.06
N ALA A 369 2.04 -12.13 -3.34
CA ALA A 369 1.35 -10.90 -3.78
C ALA A 369 -0.18 -11.05 -3.67
N PHE A 370 -0.88 -10.01 -3.22
CA PHE A 370 -2.33 -10.01 -2.99
C PHE A 370 -3.10 -9.67 -4.29
N ASN A 371 -4.08 -10.48 -4.73
CA ASN A 371 -4.82 -10.20 -5.99
C ASN A 371 -5.92 -9.13 -5.85
N TYR A 372 -6.24 -8.70 -4.64
CA TYR A 372 -6.94 -7.43 -4.38
C TYR A 372 -6.04 -6.65 -3.43
N GLU A 373 -6.18 -5.32 -3.39
CA GLU A 373 -5.73 -4.59 -2.21
C GLU A 373 -6.31 -5.32 -1.00
N SER A 374 -5.48 -6.08 -0.28
CA SER A 374 -5.70 -6.10 1.15
C SER A 374 -5.53 -4.65 1.59
N ASN A 375 -6.27 -4.18 2.59
CA ASN A 375 -6.13 -2.83 3.16
C ASN A 375 -4.70 -2.52 3.70
N THR A 376 -3.68 -3.30 3.35
CA THR A 376 -2.28 -2.89 3.24
C THR A 376 -2.18 -1.75 2.24
N GLY A 377 -1.84 -0.55 2.67
CA GLY A 377 -1.62 0.63 1.83
C GLY A 377 -0.43 0.52 0.87
N TYR A 378 -0.41 -0.50 0.03
CA TYR A 378 0.25 -0.48 -1.25
C TYR A 378 -0.72 0.16 -2.22
N HIS A 379 -0.62 1.48 -2.40
CA HIS A 379 -1.15 2.13 -3.59
C HIS A 379 -0.33 1.63 -4.79
N ALA A 380 -0.63 0.43 -5.30
CA ALA A 380 -0.32 0.15 -6.68
C ALA A 380 -1.17 1.14 -7.46
N GLY A 381 -0.56 2.19 -8.01
CA GLY A 381 -1.26 3.30 -8.65
C GLY A 381 -2.15 2.77 -9.76
N SER A 382 -3.39 2.41 -9.45
CA SER A 382 -4.45 2.02 -10.38
C SER A 382 -5.21 3.27 -10.81
N GLY A 383 -6.04 3.18 -11.84
CA GLY A 383 -6.70 4.36 -12.42
C GLY A 383 -6.17 4.76 -13.79
N GLY A 384 -5.28 3.97 -14.40
CA GLY A 384 -4.70 4.24 -15.72
C GLY A 384 -5.59 3.87 -16.89
N LEU A 385 -5.17 4.28 -18.09
CA LEU A 385 -5.80 3.91 -19.35
C LEU A 385 -4.86 3.13 -20.28
N THR A 386 -3.54 3.35 -20.17
CA THR A 386 -2.56 2.72 -21.07
C THR A 386 -1.51 1.87 -20.34
N GLY A 387 -1.46 1.93 -19.01
CA GLY A 387 -0.49 1.19 -18.22
C GLY A 387 -0.71 -0.31 -18.19
N GLU A 388 0.16 -1.01 -17.47
CA GLU A 388 0.10 -2.47 -17.37
C GLU A 388 -1.15 -2.93 -16.61
N LEU A 389 -1.71 -4.05 -17.05
CA LEU A 389 -2.82 -4.68 -16.34
C LEU A 389 -2.34 -5.25 -14.99
N LEU A 390 -3.09 -4.97 -13.94
CA LEU A 390 -2.89 -5.50 -12.59
C LEU A 390 -3.44 -6.93 -12.53
N ASN A 391 -2.53 -7.92 -12.49
CA ASN A 391 -2.84 -9.34 -12.32
C ASN A 391 -3.99 -9.87 -13.21
N PRO A 392 -3.97 -9.63 -14.54
CA PRO A 392 -5.09 -9.95 -15.41
C PRO A 392 -5.28 -11.46 -15.54
N PRO A 393 -6.53 -11.97 -15.50
CA PRO A 393 -6.80 -13.39 -15.51
C PRO A 393 -6.63 -14.01 -16.91
N THR A 394 -6.38 -15.32 -17.00
CA THR A 394 -6.06 -16.01 -18.26
C THR A 394 -7.19 -15.96 -19.29
N ASN A 395 -8.44 -15.97 -18.84
CA ASN A 395 -9.64 -15.80 -19.67
C ASN A 395 -9.72 -14.42 -20.34
N VAL A 396 -9.05 -13.41 -19.80
CA VAL A 396 -8.89 -12.08 -20.41
C VAL A 396 -7.63 -12.05 -21.28
N THR A 397 -6.48 -12.47 -20.74
CA THR A 397 -5.19 -12.34 -21.45
C THR A 397 -5.06 -13.23 -22.68
N LYS A 398 -5.84 -14.30 -22.81
CA LYS A 398 -5.89 -15.13 -24.03
C LYS A 398 -6.28 -14.32 -25.28
N TRP A 399 -6.97 -13.18 -25.11
CA TRP A 399 -7.41 -12.32 -26.21
C TRP A 399 -6.37 -11.29 -26.66
N ARG A 400 -5.21 -11.19 -26.00
CA ARG A 400 -4.17 -10.15 -26.27
C ARG A 400 -3.82 -10.00 -27.74
N GLU A 401 -3.57 -11.10 -28.45
CA GLU A 401 -3.18 -11.06 -29.85
C GLU A 401 -4.30 -10.58 -30.78
N LEU A 402 -5.56 -10.89 -30.45
CA LEU A 402 -6.72 -10.42 -31.22
C LEU A 402 -7.00 -8.95 -30.91
N VAL A 403 -6.93 -8.55 -29.64
CA VAL A 403 -7.05 -7.16 -29.20
C VAL A 403 -5.98 -6.29 -29.85
N LYS A 404 -4.72 -6.72 -29.88
CA LYS A 404 -3.64 -5.99 -30.54
C LYS A 404 -3.93 -5.74 -32.02
N LYS A 405 -4.36 -6.78 -32.76
CA LYS A 405 -4.73 -6.64 -34.17
C LYS A 405 -5.91 -5.69 -34.37
N ALA A 406 -6.90 -5.73 -33.48
CA ALA A 406 -8.04 -4.82 -33.54
C ALA A 406 -7.62 -3.38 -33.23
N ALA A 407 -6.78 -3.16 -32.21
CA ALA A 407 -6.26 -1.84 -31.85
C ALA A 407 -5.45 -1.22 -33.00
N GLU A 408 -4.60 -2.02 -33.67
CA GLU A 408 -3.88 -1.62 -34.88
C GLU A 408 -4.86 -1.27 -36.02
N LYS A 409 -5.87 -2.11 -36.26
CA LYS A 409 -6.90 -1.89 -37.30
C LYS A 409 -7.67 -0.58 -37.12
N TYR A 410 -7.95 -0.18 -35.89
CA TYR A 410 -8.75 1.00 -35.56
C TYR A 410 -7.94 2.21 -35.08
N GLU A 411 -6.61 2.17 -35.24
CA GLU A 411 -5.68 3.27 -34.94
C GLU A 411 -5.71 3.74 -33.47
N ILE A 412 -5.90 2.79 -32.53
CA ILE A 412 -5.86 3.03 -31.08
C ILE A 412 -4.81 2.14 -30.38
N VAL A 413 -3.66 1.97 -31.03
CA VAL A 413 -2.47 1.32 -30.46
C VAL A 413 -2.06 2.03 -29.17
N GLY A 414 -1.78 1.28 -28.10
CA GLY A 414 -1.55 1.78 -26.74
C GLY A 414 -2.74 1.54 -25.78
N TYR A 415 -3.96 1.34 -26.31
CA TYR A 415 -5.16 1.05 -25.51
C TYR A 415 -5.46 -0.45 -25.41
N GLU A 416 -4.52 -1.34 -25.73
CA GLU A 416 -4.73 -2.79 -25.69
C GLU A 416 -5.15 -3.24 -24.29
N ASN A 417 -4.51 -2.69 -23.26
CA ASN A 417 -4.83 -3.01 -21.86
C ASN A 417 -6.18 -2.40 -21.44
N LEU A 418 -6.58 -1.24 -21.97
CA LEU A 418 -7.94 -0.72 -21.79
C LEU A 418 -9.01 -1.63 -22.41
N ILE A 419 -8.77 -2.09 -23.64
CA ILE A 419 -9.69 -3.01 -24.34
C ILE A 419 -9.82 -4.33 -23.55
N LEU A 420 -8.72 -4.85 -23.04
CA LEU A 420 -8.72 -6.06 -22.18
C LEU A 420 -9.42 -5.83 -20.84
N ALA A 421 -9.28 -4.65 -20.23
CA ALA A 421 -10.01 -4.30 -19.01
C ALA A 421 -11.53 -4.18 -19.26
N ILE A 422 -11.94 -3.68 -20.43
CA ILE A 422 -13.35 -3.70 -20.87
C ILE A 422 -13.85 -5.14 -21.02
N ILE A 423 -13.10 -6.02 -21.70
CA ILE A 423 -13.44 -7.45 -21.78
C ILE A 423 -13.59 -8.07 -20.38
N TRP A 424 -12.70 -7.69 -19.47
CA TRP A 424 -12.72 -8.15 -18.09
C TRP A 424 -14.02 -7.73 -17.39
N GLU A 425 -14.43 -6.48 -17.46
CA GLU A 425 -15.64 -6.05 -16.75
C GLU A 425 -16.95 -6.42 -17.43
N GLU A 426 -16.98 -6.50 -18.76
CA GLU A 426 -18.21 -6.82 -19.48
C GLU A 426 -18.60 -8.30 -19.37
N SER A 427 -17.62 -9.21 -19.35
CA SER A 427 -17.89 -10.66 -19.34
C SER A 427 -16.89 -11.51 -18.56
N GLY A 428 -15.82 -10.90 -18.03
CA GLY A 428 -14.66 -11.63 -17.53
C GLY A 428 -13.86 -12.34 -18.63
N GLY A 429 -14.15 -12.10 -19.92
CA GLY A 429 -13.56 -12.86 -21.03
C GLY A 429 -14.03 -14.33 -21.11
N LEU A 430 -15.17 -14.65 -20.49
CA LEU A 430 -15.77 -15.99 -20.44
C LEU A 430 -16.62 -16.26 -21.69
N ASP A 431 -15.95 -16.51 -22.81
CA ASP A 431 -16.52 -16.89 -24.12
C ASP A 431 -17.48 -18.09 -24.08
N GLU A 432 -17.35 -18.98 -23.09
CA GLU A 432 -18.28 -20.08 -22.88
C GLU A 432 -19.65 -19.64 -22.33
N GLN A 433 -19.70 -18.50 -21.62
CA GLN A 433 -20.95 -17.95 -21.08
C GLN A 433 -21.63 -17.01 -22.07
N THR A 434 -20.84 -16.18 -22.74
CA THR A 434 -21.31 -15.31 -23.83
C THR A 434 -20.21 -15.12 -24.87
N PRO A 435 -20.49 -15.40 -26.16
CA PRO A 435 -19.57 -15.07 -27.24
C PRO A 435 -19.35 -13.55 -27.39
N ASP A 436 -20.29 -12.73 -26.92
CA ASP A 436 -20.18 -11.26 -26.91
C ASP A 436 -19.39 -10.76 -25.69
N ILE A 437 -18.10 -11.10 -25.65
CA ILE A 437 -17.23 -10.85 -24.49
C ILE A 437 -16.96 -9.37 -24.17
N MET A 438 -17.20 -8.45 -25.12
CA MET A 438 -17.15 -7.00 -24.92
C MET A 438 -18.54 -6.36 -24.74
N GLN A 439 -19.61 -7.16 -24.70
CA GLN A 439 -21.02 -6.70 -24.69
C GLN A 439 -21.26 -5.59 -25.72
N ALA A 440 -20.80 -5.80 -26.95
CA ALA A 440 -20.75 -4.78 -27.98
C ALA A 440 -21.99 -4.80 -28.91
N SER A 441 -22.90 -5.77 -28.76
CA SER A 441 -24.09 -5.90 -29.60
C SER A 441 -24.94 -4.62 -29.63
N GLU A 442 -25.21 -4.02 -28.47
CA GLU A 442 -26.03 -2.82 -28.35
C GLU A 442 -25.41 -1.59 -29.03
N SER A 443 -24.07 -1.56 -29.18
CA SER A 443 -23.38 -0.47 -29.91
C SER A 443 -23.78 -0.41 -31.39
N GLN A 444 -24.29 -1.52 -31.93
CA GLN A 444 -24.80 -1.63 -33.30
C GLN A 444 -26.32 -1.45 -33.39
N GLY A 445 -27.00 -1.16 -32.28
CA GLY A 445 -28.46 -1.13 -32.20
C GLY A 445 -29.11 -2.52 -32.26
N LYS A 446 -28.36 -3.59 -31.95
CA LYS A 446 -28.87 -4.96 -31.82
C LYS A 446 -29.30 -5.24 -30.38
N ASP A 447 -30.03 -6.33 -30.18
CA ASP A 447 -30.35 -6.84 -28.85
C ASP A 447 -29.08 -7.34 -28.12
N PRO A 448 -29.04 -7.36 -26.78
CA PRO A 448 -27.88 -7.83 -26.02
C PRO A 448 -27.50 -9.28 -26.39
N ASN A 449 -26.19 -9.58 -26.46
CA ASN A 449 -25.64 -10.90 -26.79
C ASN A 449 -26.05 -11.45 -28.18
N THR A 450 -26.17 -10.57 -29.17
CA THR A 450 -26.44 -10.96 -30.58
C THR A 450 -25.17 -11.32 -31.35
N ILE A 451 -24.00 -10.89 -30.89
CA ILE A 451 -22.72 -11.24 -31.49
C ILE A 451 -22.37 -12.69 -31.13
N ASP A 452 -22.14 -13.53 -32.14
CA ASP A 452 -22.00 -14.99 -31.99
C ASP A 452 -20.53 -15.47 -31.89
N SER A 453 -19.55 -14.56 -31.90
CA SER A 453 -18.13 -14.92 -31.74
C SER A 453 -17.32 -13.87 -30.96
N PRO A 454 -16.36 -14.31 -30.12
CA PRO A 454 -15.44 -13.41 -29.44
C PRO A 454 -14.63 -12.53 -30.40
N GLU A 455 -14.26 -13.03 -31.58
CA GLU A 455 -13.54 -12.27 -32.59
C GLU A 455 -14.37 -11.10 -33.13
N GLU A 456 -15.65 -11.32 -33.42
CA GLU A 456 -16.57 -10.24 -33.83
C GLU A 456 -16.81 -9.28 -32.66
N SER A 457 -16.93 -9.78 -31.43
CA SER A 457 -17.14 -8.93 -30.24
C SER A 457 -15.95 -7.99 -30.02
N ILE A 458 -14.71 -8.51 -30.12
CA ILE A 458 -13.49 -7.70 -30.04
C ILE A 458 -13.43 -6.69 -31.18
N ASP A 459 -13.72 -7.10 -32.43
CA ASP A 459 -13.65 -6.20 -33.58
C ASP A 459 -14.65 -5.04 -33.46
N VAL A 460 -15.89 -5.35 -33.08
CA VAL A 460 -16.97 -4.37 -32.94
C VAL A 460 -16.74 -3.47 -31.72
N GLY A 461 -16.45 -4.05 -30.56
CA GLY A 461 -16.19 -3.32 -29.32
C GLY A 461 -15.00 -2.37 -29.47
N THR A 462 -13.90 -2.84 -30.07
CA THR A 462 -12.72 -2.00 -30.33
C THR A 462 -13.03 -0.87 -31.31
N SER A 463 -13.77 -1.15 -32.40
CA SER A 463 -14.23 -0.11 -33.34
C SER A 463 -15.08 0.96 -32.65
N TYR A 464 -15.94 0.54 -31.74
CA TYR A 464 -16.82 1.44 -31.01
C TYR A 464 -16.04 2.31 -30.02
N LEU A 465 -15.15 1.72 -29.22
CA LEU A 465 -14.24 2.46 -28.35
C LEU A 465 -13.40 3.48 -29.12
N ALA A 466 -12.81 3.09 -30.26
CA ALA A 466 -12.04 4.01 -31.11
C ALA A 466 -12.89 5.18 -31.66
N THR A 467 -14.18 4.96 -31.90
CA THR A 467 -15.10 6.02 -32.31
C THR A 467 -15.35 6.99 -31.16
N LEU A 468 -15.55 6.48 -29.94
CA LEU A 468 -15.77 7.31 -28.75
C LEU A 468 -14.53 8.11 -28.37
N LEU A 469 -13.32 7.53 -28.43
CA LEU A 469 -12.06 8.22 -28.18
C LEU A 469 -11.86 9.38 -29.17
N ARG A 470 -12.12 9.15 -30.47
CA ARG A 470 -12.05 10.22 -31.49
C ARG A 470 -13.12 11.29 -31.28
N GLN A 471 -14.34 10.91 -30.89
CA GLN A 471 -15.39 11.86 -30.58
C GLN A 471 -15.02 12.73 -29.36
N ALA A 472 -14.55 12.12 -28.26
CA ALA A 472 -14.11 12.85 -27.06
C ALA A 472 -13.00 13.85 -27.40
N LYS A 473 -11.97 13.41 -28.15
CA LYS A 473 -10.91 14.27 -28.66
C LYS A 473 -11.43 15.44 -29.50
N SER A 474 -12.38 15.19 -30.42
CA SER A 474 -12.97 16.25 -31.25
C SER A 474 -13.79 17.28 -30.46
N LEU A 475 -14.29 16.88 -29.30
CA LEU A 475 -15.06 17.72 -28.38
C LEU A 475 -14.20 18.32 -27.26
N ASN A 476 -12.87 18.12 -27.30
CA ASN A 476 -11.92 18.54 -26.28
C ASN A 476 -12.26 18.01 -24.87
N LEU A 477 -12.61 16.72 -24.79
CA LEU A 477 -12.89 15.97 -23.57
C LEU A 477 -11.81 14.91 -23.32
N SER A 478 -11.63 14.54 -22.05
CA SER A 478 -10.72 13.48 -21.62
C SER A 478 -11.10 12.10 -22.16
N GLU A 479 -10.14 11.19 -22.13
CA GLU A 479 -10.31 9.80 -22.55
C GLU A 479 -11.18 9.01 -21.56
N TYR A 480 -11.20 9.41 -20.29
CA TYR A 480 -12.15 8.90 -19.29
C TYR A 480 -13.61 9.18 -19.69
N ALA A 481 -13.89 10.31 -20.35
CA ALA A 481 -15.20 10.56 -20.92
C ALA A 481 -15.58 9.51 -21.97
N ALA A 482 -14.63 9.11 -22.82
CA ALA A 482 -14.84 8.06 -23.83
C ALA A 482 -15.06 6.69 -23.19
N VAL A 483 -14.33 6.36 -22.11
CA VAL A 483 -14.54 5.12 -21.35
C VAL A 483 -15.94 5.08 -20.75
N GLN A 484 -16.39 6.15 -20.08
CA GLN A 484 -17.76 6.20 -19.56
C GLN A 484 -18.80 6.15 -20.69
N ALA A 485 -18.52 6.77 -21.84
CA ALA A 485 -19.38 6.74 -23.01
C ALA A 485 -19.45 5.36 -23.68
N TYR A 486 -18.51 4.44 -23.41
CA TYR A 486 -18.64 3.05 -23.85
C TYR A 486 -19.90 2.42 -23.22
N ASN A 487 -20.11 2.68 -21.93
CA ASN A 487 -21.27 2.22 -21.19
C ASN A 487 -22.53 3.08 -21.39
N TYR A 488 -22.39 4.41 -21.53
CA TYR A 488 -23.52 5.34 -21.65
C TYR A 488 -23.93 5.69 -23.08
N GLY A 489 -23.11 5.35 -24.06
CA GLY A 489 -23.23 5.81 -25.42
C GLY A 489 -22.64 7.21 -25.66
N GLY A 490 -22.29 7.49 -26.93
CA GLY A 490 -21.69 8.76 -27.36
C GLY A 490 -22.53 10.02 -27.10
N GLY A 491 -23.81 9.87 -26.74
CA GLY A 491 -24.66 10.97 -26.26
C GLY A 491 -24.17 11.60 -24.96
N PHE A 492 -23.42 10.85 -24.13
CA PHE A 492 -22.78 11.38 -22.93
C PHE A 492 -21.70 12.42 -23.27
N LEU A 493 -20.88 12.16 -24.29
CA LEU A 493 -19.83 13.09 -24.74
C LEU A 493 -20.43 14.42 -25.21
N THR A 494 -21.50 14.36 -26.01
CA THR A 494 -22.20 15.57 -26.46
C THR A 494 -22.83 16.35 -25.30
N TRP A 495 -23.31 15.65 -24.27
CA TRP A 495 -23.88 16.27 -23.06
C TRP A 495 -22.82 16.99 -22.22
N LEU A 496 -21.62 16.40 -22.06
CA LEU A 496 -20.48 17.05 -21.39
C LEU A 496 -20.02 18.29 -22.16
N ALA A 497 -19.83 18.16 -23.48
CA ALA A 497 -19.39 19.26 -24.34
C ALA A 497 -20.39 20.43 -24.34
N ALA A 498 -21.70 20.17 -24.35
CA ALA A 498 -22.73 21.20 -24.30
C ALA A 498 -22.72 22.00 -22.99
N LYS A 499 -22.19 21.43 -21.91
CA LYS A 499 -22.03 22.07 -20.60
C LYS A 499 -20.64 22.65 -20.38
N ASN A 500 -19.71 22.46 -21.33
CA ASN A 500 -18.31 22.87 -21.24
C ASN A 500 -17.62 22.33 -19.96
N ILE A 501 -17.87 21.06 -19.67
CA ILE A 501 -17.31 20.30 -18.54
C ILE A 501 -16.67 19.03 -19.08
N ASP A 502 -15.61 18.57 -18.42
CA ASP A 502 -14.99 17.27 -18.71
C ASP A 502 -15.57 16.17 -17.80
N TYR A 503 -15.19 14.93 -18.02
CA TYR A 503 -15.56 13.80 -17.19
C TYR A 503 -15.19 14.03 -15.71
N SER A 504 -16.17 13.75 -14.86
CA SER A 504 -15.96 13.43 -13.44
C SER A 504 -17.01 12.39 -13.05
N PHE A 505 -16.80 11.71 -11.92
CA PHE A 505 -17.79 10.81 -11.37
C PHE A 505 -19.15 11.52 -11.12
N ASP A 506 -19.12 12.75 -10.63
CA ASP A 506 -20.36 13.51 -10.38
C ASP A 506 -21.13 13.80 -11.67
N TRP A 507 -20.43 14.08 -12.76
CA TRP A 507 -21.09 14.31 -14.06
C TRP A 507 -21.61 13.01 -14.69
N ALA A 508 -20.93 11.88 -14.50
CA ALA A 508 -21.47 10.58 -14.87
C ALA A 508 -22.75 10.25 -14.09
N LYS A 509 -22.74 10.50 -12.77
CA LYS A 509 -23.90 10.35 -11.89
C LYS A 509 -25.07 11.23 -12.30
N ASP A 510 -24.82 12.52 -12.59
CA ASP A 510 -25.86 13.46 -13.01
C ASP A 510 -26.47 13.08 -14.37
N PHE A 511 -25.65 12.67 -15.33
CA PHE A 511 -26.16 12.16 -16.60
C PHE A 511 -27.06 10.94 -16.41
N ALA A 512 -26.64 9.98 -15.58
CA ALA A 512 -27.43 8.80 -15.24
C ALA A 512 -28.75 9.18 -14.56
N ALA A 513 -28.71 10.18 -13.67
CA ALA A 513 -29.89 10.71 -12.99
C ALA A 513 -30.89 11.33 -13.98
N GLU A 514 -30.41 12.12 -14.95
CA GLU A 514 -31.27 12.69 -15.98
C GLU A 514 -31.89 11.59 -16.85
N LYS A 515 -31.09 10.61 -17.28
CA LYS A 515 -31.54 9.53 -18.17
C LYS A 515 -32.47 8.52 -17.51
N SER A 516 -32.28 8.22 -16.22
CA SER A 516 -33.15 7.32 -15.48
C SER A 516 -34.37 8.02 -14.90
N ASN A 517 -34.55 9.33 -15.12
CA ASN A 517 -35.49 10.16 -14.37
C ASN A 517 -35.36 9.96 -12.85
N ARG A 518 -34.10 9.92 -12.40
CA ARG A 518 -33.65 9.72 -11.02
C ARG A 518 -34.11 8.41 -10.39
N GLN A 519 -34.56 7.45 -11.19
CA GLN A 519 -34.83 6.09 -10.69
C GLN A 519 -33.51 5.41 -10.33
N ILE A 520 -33.47 4.79 -9.17
CA ILE A 520 -32.31 4.07 -8.65
C ILE A 520 -32.56 2.55 -8.61
N THR A 521 -31.49 1.77 -8.67
CA THR A 521 -31.49 0.34 -8.38
C THR A 521 -30.39 0.03 -7.38
N GLU A 522 -30.61 -1.01 -6.58
CA GLU A 522 -29.57 -1.55 -5.70
C GLU A 522 -28.36 -1.99 -6.53
N TYR A 523 -27.17 -1.68 -6.03
CA TYR A 523 -25.90 -2.02 -6.66
C TYR A 523 -24.82 -2.16 -5.58
N LYS A 524 -24.62 -3.40 -5.14
CA LYS A 524 -23.64 -3.78 -4.12
C LYS A 524 -22.34 -4.20 -4.79
N HIS A 525 -21.47 -3.23 -5.02
CA HIS A 525 -20.17 -3.44 -5.65
C HIS A 525 -19.08 -2.73 -4.83
N PRO A 526 -17.90 -3.34 -4.59
CA PRO A 526 -16.84 -2.74 -3.78
C PRO A 526 -16.47 -1.31 -4.19
N ILE A 527 -16.39 -1.03 -5.49
CA ILE A 527 -16.13 0.34 -6.01
C ILE A 527 -17.26 1.33 -5.71
N ALA A 528 -18.52 0.89 -5.77
CA ALA A 528 -19.64 1.74 -5.40
C ALA A 528 -19.58 2.04 -3.89
N GLU A 529 -19.27 1.03 -3.08
CA GLU A 529 -19.15 1.12 -1.63
C GLU A 529 -17.99 2.05 -1.21
N GLN A 530 -16.84 1.97 -1.88
CA GLN A 530 -15.71 2.90 -1.70
C GLN A 530 -16.11 4.36 -1.95
N ARG A 531 -17.07 4.60 -2.85
CA ARG A 531 -17.62 5.94 -3.13
C ARG A 531 -18.80 6.33 -2.23
N GLY A 532 -19.18 5.49 -1.28
CA GLY A 532 -20.33 5.74 -0.39
C GLY A 532 -21.69 5.45 -1.04
N TYR A 533 -21.75 4.58 -2.05
CA TYR A 533 -22.97 4.17 -2.72
C TYR A 533 -23.20 2.66 -2.60
N ASN A 534 -24.44 2.26 -2.33
CA ASN A 534 -24.93 0.88 -2.47
C ASN A 534 -26.04 0.79 -3.54
N TRP A 535 -26.12 1.83 -4.38
CA TRP A 535 -27.12 2.00 -5.43
C TRP A 535 -26.47 2.69 -6.63
N ARG A 536 -27.11 2.56 -7.79
CA ARG A 536 -26.83 3.38 -8.98
C ARG A 536 -28.13 3.83 -9.62
N TYR A 537 -28.09 4.91 -10.40
CA TYR A 537 -29.23 5.25 -11.26
C TYR A 537 -29.49 4.13 -12.28
N LYS A 538 -30.76 3.88 -12.62
CA LYS A 538 -31.21 2.87 -13.59
C LYS A 538 -30.90 3.25 -15.05
N TYR A 539 -29.67 3.68 -15.31
CA TYR A 539 -29.18 3.99 -16.64
C TYR A 539 -27.67 3.79 -16.68
N GLY A 540 -27.22 2.78 -17.44
CA GLY A 540 -25.84 2.30 -17.44
C GLY A 540 -25.24 2.19 -16.03
N ASN A 541 -23.93 2.28 -15.90
CA ASN A 541 -23.19 2.21 -14.66
C ASN A 541 -22.38 3.50 -14.41
N MET A 542 -22.77 4.28 -13.39
CA MET A 542 -22.09 5.54 -13.05
C MET A 542 -20.69 5.35 -12.46
N PHE A 543 -20.31 4.11 -12.14
CA PHE A 543 -18.99 3.71 -11.65
C PHE A 543 -18.09 3.09 -12.74
N TYR A 544 -18.51 3.17 -14.01
CA TYR A 544 -17.89 2.38 -15.08
C TYR A 544 -16.41 2.68 -15.28
N VAL A 545 -16.02 3.95 -15.25
CA VAL A 545 -14.59 4.31 -15.36
C VAL A 545 -13.78 3.63 -14.27
N ASP A 546 -14.24 3.68 -13.03
CA ASP A 546 -13.52 3.09 -11.90
C ASP A 546 -13.42 1.57 -11.99
N LEU A 547 -14.50 0.93 -12.44
CA LEU A 547 -14.55 -0.50 -12.70
C LEU A 547 -13.50 -0.93 -13.73
N ILE A 548 -13.30 -0.11 -14.77
CA ILE A 548 -12.32 -0.39 -15.81
C ILE A 548 -10.90 -0.07 -15.33
N THR A 549 -10.71 1.12 -14.77
CA THR A 549 -9.38 1.66 -14.50
C THR A 549 -8.72 1.05 -13.27
N GLN A 550 -9.48 0.43 -12.35
CA GLN A 550 -8.91 -0.35 -11.24
C GLN A 550 -7.99 -1.48 -11.71
N HIS A 551 -8.21 -1.99 -12.93
CA HIS A 551 -7.44 -3.10 -13.50
C HIS A 551 -6.15 -2.65 -14.17
N ILE A 552 -5.94 -1.34 -14.31
CA ILE A 552 -4.87 -0.78 -15.12
C ILE A 552 -4.04 0.10 -14.19
N MET A 553 -2.74 -0.20 -14.10
CA MET A 553 -1.83 0.74 -13.47
C MET A 553 -1.95 2.10 -14.16
N LYS A 554 -2.24 3.15 -13.39
CA LYS A 554 -1.91 4.51 -13.75
C LYS A 554 -0.48 4.48 -14.25
N ASP A 555 -0.29 4.92 -15.48
CA ASP A 555 1.03 5.00 -16.08
C ASP A 555 1.93 5.74 -15.10
N ASP A 556 2.87 5.02 -14.47
CA ASP A 556 4.00 5.68 -13.85
C ASP A 556 4.69 6.41 -14.99
N ASP A 557 4.73 7.74 -14.93
CA ASP A 557 5.56 8.50 -15.84
C ASP A 557 6.97 7.89 -15.79
N GLU A 558 7.60 7.69 -16.95
CA GLU A 558 8.89 7.00 -17.05
C GLU A 558 9.96 7.68 -16.16
N LEU A 559 9.80 8.98 -15.89
CA LEU A 559 10.59 9.72 -14.91
C LEU A 559 10.40 9.19 -13.47
N VAL A 560 9.15 8.91 -13.06
CA VAL A 560 8.82 8.35 -11.74
C VAL A 560 9.40 6.96 -11.58
N LYS A 561 9.23 6.09 -12.59
CA LYS A 561 9.74 4.72 -12.56
C LYS A 561 11.26 4.68 -12.35
N ILE A 562 11.99 5.46 -13.12
CA ILE A 562 13.46 5.53 -13.01
C ILE A 562 13.88 6.16 -11.68
N ALA A 563 13.12 7.12 -11.17
CA ALA A 563 13.40 7.70 -9.85
C ALA A 563 13.16 6.71 -8.71
N LYS A 564 12.11 5.87 -8.80
CA LYS A 564 11.81 4.80 -7.82
C LYS A 564 12.98 3.82 -7.69
N ASP A 565 13.58 3.42 -8.81
CA ASP A 565 14.73 2.52 -8.86
C ASP A 565 15.98 3.08 -8.14
N GLU A 566 16.01 4.40 -7.88
CA GLU A 566 17.12 5.06 -7.20
C GLU A 566 16.89 5.30 -5.70
N ILE A 567 15.70 5.01 -5.16
CA ILE A 567 15.39 5.24 -3.74
C ILE A 567 16.36 4.46 -2.85
N GLY A 568 16.83 5.12 -1.79
CA GLY A 568 17.81 4.57 -0.85
C GLY A 568 19.27 4.76 -1.28
N ASN A 569 19.52 5.26 -2.48
CA ASN A 569 20.86 5.50 -2.97
C ASN A 569 21.51 6.74 -2.31
N SER A 570 22.45 6.47 -1.40
CA SER A 570 23.21 7.48 -0.64
C SER A 570 24.53 7.91 -1.30
N ASP A 571 24.94 7.28 -2.42
CA ASP A 571 26.09 7.72 -3.20
C ASP A 571 25.63 8.55 -4.41
N GLY A 572 25.47 9.86 -4.20
CA GLY A 572 25.10 10.77 -5.28
C GLY A 572 26.19 10.95 -6.36
N SER A 573 27.38 10.35 -6.21
CA SER A 573 28.51 10.61 -7.09
C SER A 573 28.29 10.21 -8.53
N ARG A 574 27.43 9.21 -8.77
CA ARG A 574 26.95 8.87 -10.11
C ARG A 574 26.28 10.06 -10.83
N TYR A 575 25.48 10.86 -10.13
CA TYR A 575 24.68 11.92 -10.73
C TYR A 575 25.54 13.12 -11.07
N TRP A 576 26.32 13.63 -10.10
CA TRP A 576 27.16 14.81 -10.34
C TRP A 576 28.36 14.50 -11.24
N LYS A 577 28.91 13.27 -11.24
CA LYS A 577 29.93 12.86 -12.24
C LYS A 577 29.34 12.76 -13.64
N TRP A 578 28.14 12.19 -13.80
CA TRP A 578 27.44 12.16 -15.09
C TRP A 578 27.19 13.57 -15.63
N TYR A 579 26.87 14.52 -14.74
CA TYR A 579 26.68 15.91 -15.11
C TYR A 579 27.99 16.59 -15.52
N GLY A 580 29.13 16.18 -14.95
CA GLY A 580 30.47 16.66 -15.28
C GLY A 580 31.26 17.25 -14.11
N PHE A 581 30.80 17.11 -12.87
CA PHE A 581 31.49 17.59 -11.68
C PHE A 581 32.49 16.56 -11.14
N SER A 582 33.68 17.02 -10.75
CA SER A 582 34.74 16.19 -10.17
C SER A 582 34.70 16.11 -8.64
N ARG A 583 33.76 16.81 -8.00
CA ARG A 583 33.54 16.85 -6.55
C ARG A 583 32.04 16.94 -6.26
N GLU A 584 31.67 16.63 -5.03
CA GLU A 584 30.29 16.75 -4.54
C GLU A 584 29.78 18.20 -4.66
N VAL A 585 28.52 18.31 -5.08
CA VAL A 585 27.76 19.55 -5.25
C VAL A 585 26.30 19.27 -4.89
N GLU A 586 25.50 20.30 -4.61
CA GLU A 586 24.05 20.15 -4.48
C GLU A 586 23.47 19.48 -5.73
N TRP A 587 22.79 18.34 -5.55
CA TRP A 587 22.52 17.44 -6.67
C TRP A 587 21.04 17.08 -6.87
N SER A 588 20.09 17.78 -6.24
CA SER A 588 18.66 17.58 -6.47
C SER A 588 18.26 17.80 -7.94
N SER A 589 18.55 18.99 -8.49
CA SER A 589 18.31 19.31 -9.90
C SER A 589 19.15 18.47 -10.89
N ILE A 590 20.35 18.04 -10.46
CA ILE A 590 21.20 17.14 -11.24
C ILE A 590 20.59 15.74 -11.32
N PHE A 591 20.02 15.25 -10.22
CA PHE A 591 19.27 14.00 -10.16
C PHE A 591 18.07 14.06 -11.11
N ILE A 592 17.26 15.11 -11.07
CA ILE A 592 16.16 15.29 -12.04
C ILE A 592 16.66 15.25 -13.48
N SER A 593 17.76 15.97 -13.78
CA SER A 593 18.36 15.95 -15.12
C SER A 593 18.85 14.57 -15.54
N TRP A 594 19.38 13.79 -14.59
CA TRP A 594 19.86 12.43 -14.82
C TRP A 594 18.70 11.47 -15.09
N VAL A 595 17.65 11.50 -14.26
CA VAL A 595 16.42 10.70 -14.44
C VAL A 595 15.77 11.04 -15.78
N ALA A 596 15.65 12.33 -16.10
CA ALA A 596 15.12 12.79 -17.39
C ALA A 596 15.96 12.34 -18.59
N ASN A 597 17.29 12.19 -18.42
CA ASN A 597 18.13 11.62 -19.47
C ASN A 597 17.83 10.15 -19.71
N GLN A 598 17.63 9.37 -18.64
CA GLN A 598 17.30 7.96 -18.77
C GLN A 598 15.92 7.75 -19.40
N ALA A 599 14.94 8.60 -19.05
CA ALA A 599 13.58 8.59 -19.61
C ALA A 599 13.50 9.14 -21.05
N GLY A 600 14.58 9.67 -21.61
CA GLY A 600 14.60 10.35 -22.91
C GLY A 600 13.92 11.73 -22.93
N TYR A 601 13.56 12.27 -21.76
CA TYR A 601 12.83 13.54 -21.60
C TYR A 601 13.67 14.77 -21.92
N LEU A 602 15.00 14.66 -21.86
CA LEU A 602 15.90 15.71 -22.35
C LEU A 602 15.76 15.90 -23.86
N ASP A 603 15.82 14.80 -24.62
CA ASP A 603 15.74 14.81 -26.10
C ASP A 603 14.35 15.23 -26.58
N GLN A 604 13.31 14.85 -25.84
CA GLN A 604 11.93 15.25 -26.09
C GLN A 604 11.63 16.71 -25.69
N GLY A 605 12.58 17.40 -25.05
CA GLY A 605 12.39 18.77 -24.59
C GLY A 605 11.32 18.91 -23.48
N ARG A 606 11.14 17.88 -22.66
CA ARG A 606 10.19 17.84 -21.53
C ARG A 606 10.79 18.35 -20.22
N VAL A 607 12.09 18.12 -20.03
CA VAL A 607 12.87 18.54 -18.86
C VAL A 607 14.20 19.12 -19.34
N PRO A 608 14.72 20.21 -18.75
CA PRO A 608 16.01 20.77 -19.14
C PRO A 608 17.17 20.08 -18.41
N LYS A 609 18.34 19.96 -19.08
CA LYS A 609 19.59 19.54 -18.42
C LYS A 609 20.22 20.72 -17.69
N VAL A 610 20.01 20.83 -16.38
CA VAL A 610 20.52 21.94 -15.55
C VAL A 610 21.06 21.46 -14.20
N GLY A 611 22.01 22.20 -13.63
CA GLY A 611 22.72 21.83 -12.41
C GLY A 611 22.31 22.62 -11.17
N ASN A 612 21.29 23.48 -11.29
CA ASN A 612 20.70 24.18 -10.15
C ASN A 612 19.19 24.36 -10.33
N THR A 613 18.50 24.49 -9.19
CA THR A 613 17.04 24.55 -9.12
C THR A 613 16.44 25.81 -9.74
N ILE A 614 17.12 26.97 -9.59
CA ILE A 614 16.67 28.25 -10.14
C ILE A 614 16.57 28.20 -11.67
N ASP A 615 17.59 27.66 -12.33
CA ASP A 615 17.58 27.53 -13.79
C ASP A 615 16.47 26.58 -14.25
N MET A 616 16.21 25.52 -13.49
CA MET A 616 15.13 24.57 -13.78
C MET A 616 13.76 25.24 -13.70
N VAL A 617 13.44 25.89 -12.58
CA VAL A 617 12.13 26.57 -12.42
C VAL A 617 11.95 27.70 -13.43
N ASN A 618 13.00 28.46 -13.73
CA ASN A 618 12.96 29.52 -14.74
C ASN A 618 12.72 28.94 -16.15
N TRP A 619 13.26 27.77 -16.45
CA TRP A 619 12.98 27.10 -17.72
C TRP A 619 11.50 26.73 -17.85
N TYR A 620 10.88 26.15 -16.80
CA TYR A 620 9.44 25.84 -16.83
C TYR A 620 8.58 27.10 -16.96
N LYS A 621 8.94 28.18 -16.25
CA LYS A 621 8.25 29.48 -16.36
C LYS A 621 8.36 30.06 -17.77
N ASN A 622 9.55 30.08 -18.36
CA ASN A 622 9.80 30.62 -19.70
C ASN A 622 9.15 29.80 -20.82
N ASN A 623 8.93 28.50 -20.59
CA ASN A 623 8.24 27.61 -21.53
C ASN A 623 6.74 27.47 -21.23
N GLN A 624 6.16 28.32 -20.35
CA GLN A 624 4.73 28.29 -19.99
C GLN A 624 4.25 26.93 -19.45
N ARG A 625 5.14 26.21 -18.78
CA ARG A 625 4.91 24.88 -18.19
C ARG A 625 5.06 24.88 -16.68
N TYR A 626 4.90 26.04 -16.05
CA TYR A 626 4.94 26.20 -14.60
C TYR A 626 3.54 26.50 -14.08
N LYS A 627 3.14 25.78 -13.03
CA LYS A 627 1.90 26.02 -12.28
C LYS A 627 2.24 26.53 -10.89
N SER A 628 1.76 27.71 -10.52
CA SER A 628 1.95 28.22 -9.17
C SER A 628 0.94 27.63 -8.19
N THR A 629 1.22 27.68 -6.89
CA THR A 629 0.36 27.09 -5.84
C THR A 629 -0.99 27.80 -5.66
N ASP A 630 -1.17 28.99 -6.24
CA ASP A 630 -2.42 29.74 -6.26
C ASP A 630 -3.31 29.43 -7.48
N GLU A 631 -2.81 28.62 -8.42
CA GLU A 631 -3.63 28.06 -9.49
C GLU A 631 -4.38 26.82 -8.99
N ASP A 632 -5.63 26.63 -9.44
CA ASP A 632 -6.43 25.42 -9.17
C ASP A 632 -5.85 24.24 -9.97
N TYR A 633 -4.81 23.63 -9.42
CA TYR A 633 -4.04 22.59 -10.07
C TYR A 633 -3.58 21.53 -9.08
N THR A 634 -4.06 20.31 -9.29
CA THR A 634 -3.54 19.12 -8.61
C THR A 634 -2.39 18.55 -9.44
N PRO A 635 -1.17 18.44 -8.87
CA PRO A 635 -0.04 17.88 -9.60
C PRO A 635 -0.31 16.44 -10.05
N GLN A 636 0.43 15.97 -11.02
CA GLN A 636 0.34 14.61 -11.54
C GLN A 636 1.67 13.90 -11.36
N ALA A 637 1.61 12.56 -11.38
CA ALA A 637 2.82 11.74 -11.41
C ALA A 637 3.70 12.17 -12.60
N GLY A 638 4.99 12.36 -12.35
CA GLY A 638 5.97 12.83 -13.33
C GLY A 638 6.18 14.34 -13.36
N ASP A 639 5.30 15.15 -12.77
CA ASP A 639 5.56 16.59 -12.63
C ASP A 639 6.73 16.86 -11.69
N LEU A 640 7.37 18.00 -11.86
CA LEU A 640 8.37 18.46 -10.89
C LEU A 640 7.71 19.31 -9.82
N ILE A 641 8.14 19.16 -8.57
CA ILE A 641 7.73 20.03 -7.46
C ILE A 641 8.94 20.87 -7.02
N PHE A 642 8.75 22.19 -6.87
CA PHE A 642 9.81 23.11 -6.49
C PHE A 642 9.60 23.67 -5.09
N PHE A 643 10.69 23.77 -4.30
CA PHE A 643 10.64 24.25 -2.93
C PHE A 643 11.42 25.55 -2.70
N ASP A 644 10.93 26.33 -1.75
CA ASP A 644 11.56 27.49 -1.16
C ASP A 644 11.27 27.48 0.34
N TRP A 645 12.26 27.09 1.14
CA TRP A 645 12.10 26.85 2.57
C TRP A 645 11.72 28.10 3.35
N LYS A 646 11.93 29.30 2.76
CA LYS A 646 11.51 30.57 3.35
C LYS A 646 10.07 30.96 3.00
N GLY A 647 9.39 30.17 2.18
CA GLY A 647 8.03 30.45 1.72
C GLY A 647 7.93 31.63 0.76
N THR A 648 9.04 32.11 0.18
CA THR A 648 9.04 33.23 -0.78
C THR A 648 8.65 32.84 -2.20
N LYS A 649 8.26 31.57 -2.40
CA LYS A 649 7.73 31.00 -3.65
C LYS A 649 8.66 31.16 -4.86
N THR A 650 9.99 31.16 -4.63
CA THR A 650 10.97 31.28 -5.71
C THR A 650 11.32 29.94 -6.37
N GLY A 651 11.13 28.82 -5.67
CA GLY A 651 11.51 27.48 -6.12
C GLY A 651 13.01 27.24 -6.16
N LYS A 652 13.81 28.03 -5.42
CA LYS A 652 15.27 28.03 -5.54
C LYS A 652 15.98 26.95 -4.73
N ASP A 653 15.34 26.41 -3.70
CA ASP A 653 16.05 25.65 -2.65
C ASP A 653 16.10 24.15 -2.96
N HIS A 654 15.02 23.56 -3.50
CA HIS A 654 14.97 22.13 -3.79
C HIS A 654 13.98 21.77 -4.91
N VAL A 655 14.14 20.60 -5.50
CA VAL A 655 13.23 20.04 -6.52
C VAL A 655 13.10 18.53 -6.35
N GLY A 656 11.88 18.04 -6.50
CA GLY A 656 11.52 16.63 -6.50
C GLY A 656 10.70 16.23 -7.73
N ILE A 657 10.51 14.93 -7.92
CA ILE A 657 9.55 14.37 -8.89
C ILE A 657 8.30 14.00 -8.12
N VAL A 658 7.13 14.48 -8.54
CA VAL A 658 5.85 14.04 -7.99
C VAL A 658 5.64 12.60 -8.41
N GLU A 659 5.53 11.72 -7.42
CA GLU A 659 5.21 10.31 -7.62
C GLU A 659 3.70 10.09 -7.56
N TYR A 660 3.04 10.81 -6.65
CA TYR A 660 1.61 10.67 -6.40
C TYR A 660 1.07 11.96 -5.78
N SER A 661 -0.18 12.26 -6.08
CA SER A 661 -0.95 13.21 -5.30
C SER A 661 -2.43 12.89 -5.36
N ASP A 662 -3.08 12.97 -4.21
CA ASP A 662 -4.52 12.82 -4.04
C ASP A 662 -4.97 13.54 -2.77
N GLY A 663 -6.17 14.09 -2.80
CA GLY A 663 -6.67 14.99 -1.77
C GLY A 663 -5.67 16.11 -1.46
N ASN A 664 -5.18 16.16 -0.21
CA ASN A 664 -4.20 17.13 0.25
C ASN A 664 -2.77 16.59 0.34
N ILE A 665 -2.49 15.39 -0.15
CA ILE A 665 -1.19 14.73 0.02
C ILE A 665 -0.46 14.72 -1.31
N ILE A 666 0.84 15.03 -1.28
CA ILE A 666 1.78 14.88 -2.39
C ILE A 666 2.93 13.99 -1.92
N GLN A 667 3.18 12.90 -2.62
CA GLN A 667 4.39 12.10 -2.48
C GLN A 667 5.35 12.39 -3.62
N THR A 668 6.63 12.39 -3.30
CA THR A 668 7.70 12.83 -4.18
C THR A 668 8.90 11.92 -4.06
N ILE A 669 9.71 11.84 -5.11
CA ILE A 669 11.03 11.22 -5.09
C ILE A 669 12.07 12.30 -5.32
N GLU A 670 12.97 12.46 -4.36
CA GLU A 670 13.88 13.60 -4.28
C GLU A 670 15.32 13.13 -4.15
N GLY A 671 16.18 13.65 -5.01
CA GLY A 671 17.63 13.50 -4.87
C GLY A 671 18.20 14.54 -3.90
N ASN A 672 19.24 14.17 -3.17
CA ASN A 672 19.89 14.99 -2.14
C ASN A 672 18.98 15.35 -0.96
N SER A 673 17.98 14.53 -0.67
CA SER A 673 17.17 14.66 0.54
C SER A 673 17.92 13.99 1.70
N GLY A 674 18.56 14.81 2.54
CA GLY A 674 19.46 14.32 3.60
C GLY A 674 20.66 13.52 3.07
N GLY A 675 21.16 13.84 1.87
CA GLY A 675 22.30 13.18 1.25
C GLY A 675 22.00 11.87 0.52
N THR A 676 20.72 11.51 0.32
CA THR A 676 20.31 10.29 -0.39
C THR A 676 19.09 10.55 -1.26
N VAL A 677 18.74 9.61 -2.14
CA VAL A 677 17.45 9.62 -2.85
C VAL A 677 16.38 9.06 -1.92
N LYS A 678 15.34 9.86 -1.65
CA LYS A 678 14.26 9.49 -0.72
C LYS A 678 12.90 9.81 -1.28
N ARG A 679 11.92 9.03 -0.83
CA ARG A 679 10.52 9.40 -0.92
C ARG A 679 10.17 10.37 0.19
N ASN A 680 9.53 11.49 -0.13
CA ASN A 680 9.05 12.46 0.83
C ASN A 680 7.55 12.73 0.62
N THR A 681 6.83 13.00 1.72
CA THR A 681 5.40 13.31 1.70
C THR A 681 5.16 14.74 2.18
N TYR A 682 4.30 15.48 1.49
CA TYR A 682 3.97 16.87 1.79
C TYR A 682 2.46 17.09 1.77
N ASP A 683 1.97 18.01 2.61
CA ASP A 683 0.64 18.62 2.41
C ASP A 683 0.67 19.53 1.18
N ILE A 684 -0.37 19.50 0.34
CA ILE A 684 -0.49 20.33 -0.88
C ILE A 684 -0.45 21.84 -0.56
N ASN A 685 -0.82 22.23 0.66
CA ASN A 685 -0.79 23.61 1.15
C ASN A 685 0.51 23.96 1.89
N ASN A 686 1.52 23.08 1.88
CA ASN A 686 2.78 23.34 2.56
C ASN A 686 3.41 24.65 2.04
N GLN A 687 3.72 25.56 2.98
CA GLN A 687 4.21 26.90 2.64
C GLN A 687 5.54 26.88 1.88
N ALA A 688 6.35 25.82 2.03
CA ALA A 688 7.59 25.65 1.31
C ALA A 688 7.41 25.35 -0.19
N ILE A 689 6.25 24.82 -0.60
CA ILE A 689 5.99 24.49 -2.01
C ILE A 689 5.86 25.80 -2.80
N SER A 690 6.69 25.96 -3.82
CA SER A 690 6.67 27.14 -4.69
C SER A 690 5.76 26.96 -5.89
N GLY A 691 5.65 25.73 -6.43
CA GLY A 691 4.81 25.38 -7.57
C GLY A 691 5.35 24.14 -8.30
N TYR A 692 4.78 23.86 -9.47
CA TYR A 692 4.96 22.61 -10.21
C TYR A 692 5.45 22.84 -11.65
N GLY A 693 6.30 21.96 -12.16
CA GLY A 693 6.79 21.95 -13.54
C GLY A 693 6.17 20.81 -14.33
N LEU A 694 5.37 21.13 -15.35
CA LEU A 694 4.60 20.17 -16.13
C LEU A 694 5.48 19.40 -17.12
N THR A 695 5.67 18.10 -16.94
CA THR A 695 6.53 17.27 -17.81
C THR A 695 5.78 16.67 -19.01
N ASN A 696 4.46 16.49 -18.88
CA ASN A 696 3.58 15.92 -19.91
C ASN A 696 3.09 16.92 -20.98
N ALA A 697 3.33 18.21 -20.80
CA ALA A 697 3.00 19.22 -21.81
C ALA A 697 3.98 19.14 -23.00
N THR A 698 3.47 18.89 -24.21
CA THR A 698 4.27 19.01 -25.45
C THR A 698 4.36 20.48 -25.86
N LYS A 699 5.45 20.87 -26.55
CA LYS A 699 5.54 22.20 -27.18
C LYS A 699 4.39 22.32 -28.18
N GLU A 700 3.52 23.31 -27.98
CA GLU A 700 2.58 23.78 -29.00
C GLU A 700 3.29 24.12 -30.32
#